data_AF-G7E955-F1
#
_entry.id   AF-G7E955-F1
#
_cell.length_a   1.000
_cell.length_b   1.000
_cell.length_c   1.000
_cell.angle_alpha   90.00
_cell.angle_beta   90.00
_cell.angle_gamma   90.00
#
_symmetry.space_group_name_H-M   'P 1'
#
loop_
_entity.id
_entity.type
_entity.pdbx_description
1 polymer ?
#
loop_
_entity_poly.entity_id
_entity_poly.type
_entity_poly.pdbx_seq_one_letter_code
_entity_poly.pdbx_strand_id
1 'polypeptide(L)'
;MSPRQAQSLAHVDTEYSADSVEFCPTVPSLLLCGTYQIAPDESALGETDDASPATVRLGRCLLYDVDAQCSLTELQKFDGPAILDTKWDHHAARVALADAKGRIALHELYRSSQDRWRLRDLTKVQCAEADKLVLSLDWSNRLSESDVKIVCSISDGSIALLDGAADFCITETWRAHDFEPWIAAFDYWQPACVWTGGDDCKLKVWDTRSSFTEPVMVNKRFDGGVTSIQSNPHDEHLFAVGSYDGSLRLFDNRSMKGVVAASELGGLWRLKWHPSRHNMLLAAGMHEGFKVLSLDEDQTSAKVTTRFDGHESLAYGADWSHDEVCSLSASVLDRPGFFLLTTTGARGQVLGRLTSRAISLRPLGATIRPTIACFSSGTSLRAKSDHRSMAEASTSSWLNDPLFSGVEPLHSSSTLIDPSRSSLDLFKLAIARHLTKALELNEDVVLEACEHGRKVSDATIPVARFRLKGKPQDHASAAAAKFVPDDYLTACIAAGGVLQYTYRRTTLQRLVLNQITQLTHLAPVKGSYGHNASGKGKKMIVEFSSPNIAKPFHAGHLRSTIIGMFLANLYRACGWDVTTMNYLGDWGKQFGLLAVAFRKIGSRDALERDAIKHLFDIYVQINRDAEAEVQEIIQKKRAAAKAEAEAQGKEYAPDEEPQKPEVDAAKEESAIHNEARKFFAGMENGDQESLALWREFRDLSIEKYKQVYARLNITFDIYAGESLVSAESQAAAVRKLKEDNIVHDQRGALLIDLEKYKLGKTPVMKRDGTTLYITRDIGGAVERYEKYKFDKMIYVVASQQDLHLAQFFKVLDLMGYAWSKDLQHINFGMVRGMSTRKGEVKFLEEILDAAKERMHEQMRSNAEKYAQIADPERTSDEIGMTAIKIQDMSGKRINFYDFNLDRMTSFEGDTGPYLQYAHVRLSSVERKAAPETLLPPYDERASKINTDLLEDPKSHDIVMMLASYPDVVRMAVKAQEPSTIVTFCFKLCHAISSAWEVLIVKGSAPDVALARLYLYSCARDVLNSALKLLSVTPLDRM
;
A
#
# COMPACT_ATOMS: atom_id res chain seq x y z
N MET A 1 36.18 3.39 10.14
CA MET A 1 35.83 4.31 11.24
C MET A 1 34.32 4.55 11.21
N SER A 2 33.69 4.87 12.34
CA SER A 2 32.30 5.34 12.35
C SER A 2 32.21 6.76 11.75
N PRO A 3 31.10 7.13 11.09
CA PRO A 3 30.88 8.51 10.64
C PRO A 3 30.96 9.52 11.81
N ARG A 4 31.44 10.73 11.53
CA ARG A 4 31.39 11.85 12.47
C ARG A 4 29.96 12.37 12.57
N GLN A 5 29.51 12.78 13.75
CA GLN A 5 28.24 13.49 13.89
C GLN A 5 28.48 14.99 13.69
N ALA A 6 27.76 15.60 12.74
CA ALA A 6 27.74 17.05 12.58
C ALA A 6 26.83 17.72 13.62
N GLN A 7 27.05 19.01 13.84
CA GLN A 7 26.20 19.89 14.66
C GLN A 7 25.73 21.06 13.79
N SER A 8 24.55 21.59 14.07
CA SER A 8 24.06 22.80 13.41
C SER A 8 24.89 24.01 13.89
N LEU A 9 25.29 24.86 12.94
CA LEU A 9 25.97 26.14 13.21
C LEU A 9 24.95 27.26 13.46
N ALA A 10 23.82 27.24 12.74
CA ALA A 10 22.67 28.12 12.92
C ALA A 10 21.36 27.41 12.53
N HIS A 11 20.25 27.88 13.09
CA HIS A 11 18.90 27.33 12.93
C HIS A 11 17.90 28.49 12.80
N VAL A 12 16.96 28.40 11.85
CA VAL A 12 15.94 29.44 11.57
C VAL A 12 14.60 28.76 11.30
N ASP A 13 13.53 29.18 11.97
CA ASP A 13 12.16 28.73 11.65
C ASP A 13 11.71 29.41 10.34
N THR A 14 11.37 28.64 9.31
CA THR A 14 10.91 29.19 8.01
C THR A 14 9.38 29.21 7.89
N GLU A 15 8.66 28.85 8.97
CA GLU A 15 7.22 28.63 9.09
C GLU A 15 6.67 27.46 8.23
N TYR A 16 7.20 27.28 7.01
CA TYR A 16 6.89 26.21 6.06
C TYR A 16 8.10 25.29 5.86
N SER A 17 7.91 24.12 5.24
CA SER A 17 9.01 23.16 5.01
C SER A 17 9.99 23.69 3.97
N ALA A 18 11.30 23.70 4.26
CA ALA A 18 12.34 24.05 3.29
C ALA A 18 12.53 22.92 2.25
N ASP A 19 12.02 23.17 1.04
CA ASP A 19 11.95 22.17 -0.06
C ASP A 19 13.14 22.32 -1.03
N SER A 20 13.69 23.54 -1.13
CA SER A 20 14.88 23.84 -1.90
C SER A 20 15.77 24.85 -1.17
N VAL A 21 17.09 24.66 -1.27
CA VAL A 21 18.13 25.49 -0.64
C VAL A 21 19.31 25.57 -1.60
N GLU A 22 19.78 26.78 -1.92
CA GLU A 22 20.93 27.01 -2.81
C GLU A 22 21.75 28.22 -2.34
N PHE A 23 23.07 28.08 -2.26
CA PHE A 23 23.99 29.22 -2.11
C PHE A 23 24.17 29.95 -3.45
N CYS A 24 24.34 31.27 -3.41
CA CYS A 24 24.59 32.06 -4.61
C CYS A 24 26.06 31.91 -5.06
N PRO A 25 26.35 31.39 -6.27
CA PRO A 25 27.73 31.17 -6.71
C PRO A 25 28.48 32.48 -6.98
N THR A 26 27.77 33.55 -7.34
CA THR A 26 28.36 34.88 -7.62
C THR A 26 28.47 35.77 -6.39
N VAL A 27 27.72 35.47 -5.32
CA VAL A 27 27.80 36.16 -4.02
C VAL A 27 27.77 35.12 -2.89
N PRO A 28 28.92 34.49 -2.54
CA PRO A 28 28.98 33.30 -1.68
C PRO A 28 28.36 33.41 -0.27
N SER A 29 28.18 34.62 0.26
CA SER A 29 27.48 34.85 1.54
C SER A 29 25.96 34.69 1.44
N LEU A 30 25.38 34.77 0.23
CA LEU A 30 23.93 34.72 0.06
C LEU A 30 23.42 33.29 -0.04
N LEU A 31 22.38 33.02 0.74
CA LEU A 31 21.67 31.75 0.75
C LEU A 31 20.20 31.98 0.41
N LEU A 32 19.68 31.20 -0.55
CA LEU A 32 18.27 31.19 -0.90
C LEU A 32 17.59 29.93 -0.35
N CYS A 33 16.39 30.09 0.21
CA CYS A 33 15.53 28.99 0.63
C CYS A 33 14.13 29.15 0.02
N GLY A 34 13.71 28.14 -0.76
CA GLY A 34 12.35 27.96 -1.25
C GLY A 34 11.59 26.99 -0.35
N THR A 35 10.33 27.31 -0.05
CA THR A 35 9.52 26.53 0.89
C THR A 35 8.22 26.02 0.30
N TYR A 36 7.70 24.95 0.92
CA TYR A 36 6.50 24.22 0.53
C TYR A 36 5.56 24.02 1.73
N GLN A 37 4.28 24.35 1.53
CA GLN A 37 3.19 24.09 2.48
C GLN A 37 1.89 23.77 1.72
N ILE A 38 1.13 22.77 2.20
CA ILE A 38 -0.23 22.52 1.71
C ILE A 38 -1.22 23.18 2.68
N ALA A 39 -2.13 23.99 2.16
CA ALA A 39 -3.21 24.63 2.90
C ALA A 39 -4.58 24.36 2.24
N PRO A 40 -5.70 24.44 2.97
CA PRO A 40 -7.02 24.48 2.36
C PRO A 40 -7.20 25.75 1.51
N ASP A 41 -7.93 25.66 0.41
CA ASP A 41 -8.35 26.81 -0.39
C ASP A 41 -9.59 27.47 0.22
N GLU A 42 -9.37 28.54 0.99
CA GLU A 42 -10.46 29.32 1.59
C GLU A 42 -11.31 30.07 0.55
N SER A 43 -10.81 30.27 -0.68
CA SER A 43 -11.56 30.90 -1.77
C SER A 43 -12.52 29.94 -2.49
N ALA A 44 -12.27 28.63 -2.38
CA ALA A 44 -13.11 27.58 -2.94
C ALA A 44 -14.32 27.20 -2.06
N LEU A 45 -14.63 27.96 -0.99
CA LEU A 45 -15.78 27.76 -0.09
C LEU A 45 -17.14 28.15 -0.73
N GLY A 46 -17.30 27.96 -2.04
CA GLY A 46 -18.49 28.26 -2.83
C GLY A 46 -19.17 27.00 -3.40
N GLU A 47 -20.27 26.59 -2.77
CA GLU A 47 -21.37 25.76 -3.31
C GLU A 47 -21.04 24.64 -4.34
N THR A 48 -20.18 23.67 -4.02
CA THR A 48 -20.23 22.32 -4.66
C THR A 48 -19.82 21.17 -3.73
N ASP A 49 -20.80 20.39 -3.24
CA ASP A 49 -20.61 19.19 -2.41
C ASP A 49 -20.29 17.93 -3.26
N ASP A 50 -19.07 17.77 -3.78
CA ASP A 50 -18.59 16.45 -4.27
C ASP A 50 -17.05 16.34 -4.47
N ALA A 51 -16.26 17.35 -4.08
CA ALA A 51 -14.81 17.33 -4.19
C ALA A 51 -14.14 17.32 -2.81
N SER A 52 -12.96 16.68 -2.71
CA SER A 52 -12.00 17.00 -1.64
C SER A 52 -11.82 18.52 -1.58
N PRO A 53 -11.74 19.15 -0.38
CA PRO A 53 -11.52 20.59 -0.30
C PRO A 53 -10.27 20.93 -1.13
N ALA A 54 -10.40 21.84 -2.09
CA ALA A 54 -9.31 22.23 -2.95
C ALA A 54 -8.12 22.63 -2.07
N THR A 55 -6.93 22.11 -2.36
CA THR A 55 -5.73 22.40 -1.58
C THR A 55 -4.81 23.31 -2.37
N VAL A 56 -4.44 24.43 -1.78
CA VAL A 56 -3.44 25.34 -2.34
C VAL A 56 -2.06 24.92 -1.84
N ARG A 57 -1.09 24.89 -2.74
CA ARG A 57 0.32 24.75 -2.41
C ARG A 57 0.92 26.13 -2.24
N LEU A 58 1.04 26.57 -0.99
CA LEU A 58 1.63 27.84 -0.60
C LEU A 58 3.14 27.68 -0.41
N GLY A 59 3.86 28.76 -0.63
CA GLY A 59 5.30 28.81 -0.45
C GLY A 59 5.80 30.21 -0.20
N ARG A 60 7.09 30.27 0.06
CA ARG A 60 7.81 31.49 0.39
C ARG A 60 9.25 31.35 -0.05
N CYS A 61 9.75 32.43 -0.64
CA CYS A 61 11.16 32.62 -0.95
C CYS A 61 11.82 33.47 0.14
N LEU A 62 12.94 32.98 0.66
CA LEU A 62 13.70 33.58 1.77
C LEU A 62 15.15 33.76 1.31
N LEU A 63 15.63 35.00 1.33
CA LEU A 63 17.02 35.36 1.03
C LEU A 63 17.72 35.75 2.32
N TYR A 64 18.79 35.05 2.66
CA TYR A 64 19.64 35.30 3.82
C TYR A 64 21.03 35.77 3.39
N ASP A 65 21.66 36.59 4.22
CA ASP A 65 23.11 36.79 4.25
C ASP A 65 23.70 35.94 5.38
N VAL A 66 24.79 35.24 5.08
CA VAL A 66 25.53 34.38 6.00
C VAL A 66 26.84 35.06 6.36
N ASP A 67 27.02 35.39 7.64
CA ASP A 67 28.26 36.04 8.10
C ASP A 67 29.39 35.03 8.40
N ALA A 68 30.60 35.56 8.64
CA ALA A 68 31.78 34.76 8.98
C ALA A 68 31.69 34.06 10.37
N GLN A 69 30.64 34.30 11.14
CA GLN A 69 30.30 33.58 12.38
C GLN A 69 29.21 32.52 12.15
N CYS A 70 28.84 32.28 10.88
CA CYS A 70 27.80 31.36 10.43
C CYS A 70 26.37 31.78 10.82
N SER A 71 26.16 33.05 11.18
CA SER A 71 24.84 33.59 11.52
C SER A 71 24.04 33.93 10.26
N LEU A 72 22.72 33.80 10.34
CA LEU A 72 21.78 34.03 9.23
C LEU A 72 20.99 35.33 9.45
N THR A 73 21.14 36.29 8.53
CA THR A 73 20.37 37.54 8.53
C THR A 73 19.38 37.55 7.37
N GLU A 74 18.07 37.58 7.65
CA GLU A 74 17.05 37.69 6.60
C GLU A 74 17.13 39.05 5.89
N LEU A 75 17.40 39.03 4.59
CA LEU A 75 17.45 40.23 3.75
C LEU A 75 16.11 40.51 3.07
N GLN A 76 15.43 39.44 2.62
CA GLN A 76 14.16 39.52 1.90
C GLN A 76 13.34 38.25 2.08
N LYS A 77 12.02 38.45 2.21
CA LYS A 77 10.99 37.42 2.33
C LYS A 77 9.81 37.79 1.43
N PHE A 78 9.31 36.86 0.65
CA PHE A 78 8.06 37.03 -0.11
C PHE A 78 7.30 35.71 -0.28
N ASP A 79 5.97 35.77 -0.16
CA ASP A 79 5.07 34.63 -0.30
C ASP A 79 4.63 34.42 -1.76
N GLY A 80 4.26 33.20 -2.10
CA GLY A 80 3.81 32.78 -3.43
C GLY A 80 3.28 31.34 -3.43
N PRO A 81 3.24 30.65 -4.58
CA PRO A 81 3.07 29.21 -4.61
C PRO A 81 4.25 28.48 -3.95
N ALA A 82 4.07 27.22 -3.61
CA ALA A 82 5.17 26.36 -3.15
C ALA A 82 6.30 26.31 -4.18
N ILE A 83 7.55 26.37 -3.71
CA ILE A 83 8.77 26.36 -4.53
C ILE A 83 9.43 25.01 -4.34
N LEU A 84 9.46 24.18 -5.39
CA LEU A 84 9.94 22.80 -5.33
C LEU A 84 11.44 22.68 -5.66
N ASP A 85 11.95 23.57 -6.50
CA ASP A 85 13.37 23.66 -6.82
C ASP A 85 13.79 25.09 -7.13
N THR A 86 15.07 25.37 -6.91
CA THR A 86 15.70 26.66 -7.19
C THR A 86 17.10 26.39 -7.74
N LYS A 87 17.55 27.15 -8.74
CA LYS A 87 18.97 27.14 -9.18
C LYS A 87 19.39 28.53 -9.61
N TRP A 88 20.58 28.91 -9.21
CA TRP A 88 21.24 30.12 -9.71
C TRP A 88 21.76 29.92 -11.13
N ASP A 89 21.70 30.99 -11.91
CA ASP A 89 22.53 31.17 -13.11
C ASP A 89 24.00 31.18 -12.67
N HIS A 90 24.87 30.44 -13.35
CA HIS A 90 26.27 30.28 -12.92
C HIS A 90 27.12 31.53 -13.20
N HIS A 91 26.68 32.41 -14.10
CA HIS A 91 27.46 33.55 -14.59
C HIS A 91 26.74 34.91 -14.40
N ALA A 92 25.41 34.92 -14.33
CA ALA A 92 24.63 36.14 -14.10
C ALA A 92 24.07 36.22 -12.67
N ALA A 93 23.73 37.43 -12.24
CA ALA A 93 23.01 37.67 -10.99
C ALA A 93 21.51 37.30 -11.10
N ARG A 94 21.19 36.06 -11.50
CA ARG A 94 19.82 35.58 -11.76
C ARG A 94 19.54 34.24 -11.07
N VAL A 95 18.30 34.02 -10.68
CA VAL A 95 17.83 32.75 -10.11
C VAL A 95 16.49 32.33 -10.72
N ALA A 96 16.35 31.03 -10.98
CA ALA A 96 15.11 30.40 -11.40
C ALA A 96 14.47 29.65 -10.23
N LEU A 97 13.15 29.77 -10.08
CA LEU A 97 12.33 29.03 -9.11
C LEU A 97 11.31 28.16 -9.87
N ALA A 98 11.24 26.87 -9.58
CA ALA A 98 10.18 25.96 -10.05
C ALA A 98 9.01 26.01 -9.06
N ASP A 99 7.81 26.36 -9.54
CA ASP A 99 6.65 26.58 -8.69
C ASP A 99 5.49 25.60 -8.88
N ALA A 100 4.67 25.52 -7.82
CA ALA A 100 3.48 24.66 -7.74
C ALA A 100 2.26 25.17 -8.53
N LYS A 101 2.44 26.13 -9.44
CA LYS A 101 1.45 26.61 -10.40
C LYS A 101 1.92 26.39 -11.85
N GLY A 102 2.85 25.47 -12.06
CA GLY A 102 3.29 25.06 -13.39
C GLY A 102 4.25 26.05 -14.05
N ARG A 103 5.00 26.86 -13.26
CA ARG A 103 5.84 27.95 -13.79
C ARG A 103 7.31 27.85 -13.40
N ILE A 104 8.15 28.44 -14.25
CA ILE A 104 9.50 28.88 -13.92
C ILE A 104 9.45 30.40 -13.68
N ALA A 105 9.81 30.85 -12.47
CA ALA A 105 9.85 32.26 -12.11
C ALA A 105 11.31 32.75 -12.02
N LEU A 106 11.69 33.64 -12.94
CA LEU A 106 13.03 34.23 -13.02
C LEU A 106 13.09 35.53 -12.21
N HIS A 107 14.14 35.66 -11.41
CA HIS A 107 14.41 36.85 -10.59
C HIS A 107 15.86 37.30 -10.77
N GLU A 108 16.10 38.60 -10.63
CA GLU A 108 17.42 39.22 -10.67
C GLU A 108 17.84 39.67 -9.27
N LEU A 109 19.08 39.37 -8.91
CA LEU A 109 19.74 39.83 -7.70
C LEU A 109 20.37 41.21 -7.93
N TYR A 110 19.99 42.20 -7.14
CA TYR A 110 20.47 43.57 -7.26
C TYR A 110 20.74 44.21 -5.89
N ARG A 111 21.59 45.24 -5.86
CA ARG A 111 21.76 46.11 -4.68
C ARG A 111 20.68 47.19 -4.68
N SER A 112 19.91 47.26 -3.60
CA SER A 112 18.93 48.31 -3.36
C SER A 112 19.58 49.64 -2.96
N SER A 113 18.80 50.74 -2.98
CA SER A 113 19.26 52.08 -2.59
C SER A 113 19.70 52.24 -1.12
N GLN A 114 19.45 51.22 -0.28
CA GLN A 114 19.92 51.13 1.10
C GLN A 114 21.16 50.21 1.23
N ASP A 115 21.83 49.93 0.11
CA ASP A 115 22.96 48.99 0.01
C ASP A 115 22.69 47.60 0.61
N ARG A 116 21.48 47.06 0.35
CA ARG A 116 21.11 45.68 0.71
C ARG A 116 20.79 44.88 -0.54
N TRP A 117 21.27 43.63 -0.60
CA TRP A 117 20.92 42.67 -1.66
C TRP A 117 19.43 42.35 -1.63
N ARG A 118 18.81 42.29 -2.81
CA ARG A 118 17.39 41.99 -3.01
C ARG A 118 17.17 41.25 -4.32
N LEU A 119 16.08 40.47 -4.38
CA LEU A 119 15.55 39.89 -5.60
C LEU A 119 14.43 40.76 -6.17
N ARG A 120 14.42 40.98 -7.49
CA ARG A 120 13.29 41.54 -8.25
C ARG A 120 12.82 40.55 -9.31
N ASP A 121 11.51 40.43 -9.50
CA ASP A 121 10.90 39.65 -10.58
C ASP A 121 11.41 40.15 -11.94
N LEU A 122 11.82 39.21 -12.81
CA LEU A 122 12.10 39.47 -14.23
C LEU A 122 10.92 39.02 -15.09
N THR A 123 10.64 37.71 -15.09
CA THR A 123 9.60 37.09 -15.91
C THR A 123 9.12 35.78 -15.28
N LYS A 124 7.94 35.31 -15.69
CA LYS A 124 7.32 34.06 -15.22
C LYS A 124 6.82 33.28 -16.42
N VAL A 125 7.50 32.18 -16.72
CA VAL A 125 7.22 31.33 -17.89
C VAL A 125 6.26 30.22 -17.44
N GLN A 126 5.13 30.09 -18.13
CA GLN A 126 4.11 29.08 -17.84
C GLN A 126 4.45 27.78 -18.58
N CYS A 127 5.05 26.82 -17.88
CA CYS A 127 5.55 25.55 -18.44
C CYS A 127 4.48 24.47 -18.56
N ALA A 128 3.41 24.56 -17.75
CA ALA A 128 2.31 23.59 -17.71
C ALA A 128 0.98 24.28 -17.31
N GLU A 129 -0.13 23.54 -17.28
CA GLU A 129 -1.38 24.00 -16.69
C GLU A 129 -1.21 24.32 -15.18
N ALA A 130 -2.00 25.24 -14.65
CA ALA A 130 -1.82 25.78 -13.28
C ALA A 130 -2.21 24.82 -12.13
N ASP A 131 -2.66 23.61 -12.46
CA ASP A 131 -2.87 22.48 -11.53
C ASP A 131 -1.68 21.50 -11.50
N LYS A 132 -0.77 21.59 -12.49
CA LYS A 132 0.47 20.81 -12.56
C LYS A 132 1.60 21.51 -11.79
N LEU A 133 2.62 20.75 -11.43
CA LEU A 133 3.80 21.25 -10.73
C LEU A 133 4.99 21.24 -11.68
N VAL A 134 5.84 22.26 -11.61
CA VAL A 134 7.24 22.10 -12.04
C VAL A 134 8.00 21.51 -10.85
N LEU A 135 8.59 20.34 -11.02
CA LEU A 135 9.19 19.56 -9.93
C LEU A 135 10.68 19.87 -9.73
N SER A 136 11.42 20.08 -10.83
CA SER A 136 12.84 20.42 -10.82
C SER A 136 13.22 21.33 -11.98
N LEU A 137 14.39 21.96 -11.88
CA LEU A 137 14.98 22.73 -12.98
C LEU A 137 16.52 22.66 -12.94
N ASP A 138 17.16 22.87 -14.09
CA ASP A 138 18.61 23.04 -14.19
C ASP A 138 19.01 23.98 -15.34
N TRP A 139 20.19 24.59 -15.24
CA TRP A 139 20.77 25.51 -16.23
C TRP A 139 21.85 24.82 -17.08
N SER A 140 21.86 25.07 -18.39
CA SER A 140 22.90 24.55 -19.30
C SER A 140 24.26 25.24 -19.13
N ASN A 141 24.29 26.39 -18.47
CA ASN A 141 25.36 27.37 -18.56
C ASN A 141 26.51 27.18 -17.56
N ARG A 142 26.85 25.93 -17.21
CA ARG A 142 27.85 25.64 -16.16
C ARG A 142 29.31 25.84 -16.61
N LEU A 143 29.55 25.80 -17.92
CA LEU A 143 30.86 25.96 -18.55
C LEU A 143 30.94 27.13 -19.55
N SER A 144 29.82 27.79 -19.85
CA SER A 144 29.73 28.78 -20.93
C SER A 144 28.63 29.80 -20.67
N GLU A 145 28.92 31.07 -21.01
CA GLU A 145 27.99 32.21 -20.90
C GLU A 145 27.04 32.32 -22.11
N SER A 146 27.27 31.55 -23.18
CA SER A 146 26.48 31.57 -24.41
C SER A 146 25.50 30.39 -24.49
N ASP A 147 24.38 30.56 -25.21
CA ASP A 147 23.37 29.51 -25.44
C ASP A 147 22.75 28.98 -24.12
N VAL A 148 22.47 29.93 -23.20
CA VAL A 148 21.88 29.67 -21.89
C VAL A 148 20.46 29.13 -22.03
N LYS A 149 20.24 27.91 -21.55
CA LYS A 149 18.96 27.19 -21.57
C LYS A 149 18.60 26.72 -20.17
N ILE A 150 17.31 26.59 -19.91
CA ILE A 150 16.78 25.97 -18.70
C ILE A 150 16.00 24.73 -19.12
N VAL A 151 16.24 23.62 -18.46
CA VAL A 151 15.38 22.44 -18.54
C VAL A 151 14.55 22.34 -17.26
N CYS A 152 13.29 21.96 -17.37
CA CYS A 152 12.45 21.72 -16.20
C CYS A 152 11.56 20.49 -16.36
N SER A 153 11.25 19.84 -15.24
CA SER A 153 10.41 18.64 -15.21
C SER A 153 9.00 18.94 -14.71
N ILE A 154 7.99 18.34 -15.33
CA ILE A 154 6.57 18.64 -15.11
C ILE A 154 5.87 17.40 -14.55
N SER A 155 5.05 17.59 -13.51
CA SER A 155 4.38 16.49 -12.78
C SER A 155 3.36 15.69 -13.59
N ASP A 156 3.13 16.00 -14.86
CA ASP A 156 2.32 15.17 -15.74
C ASP A 156 3.10 13.98 -16.32
N GLY A 157 4.45 14.06 -16.35
CA GLY A 157 5.36 13.13 -17.04
C GLY A 157 6.22 13.78 -18.16
N SER A 158 6.04 15.08 -18.41
CA SER A 158 6.71 15.81 -19.49
C SER A 158 7.94 16.58 -19.00
N ILE A 159 8.81 16.94 -19.94
CA ILE A 159 9.97 17.83 -19.73
C ILE A 159 9.85 18.98 -20.72
N ALA A 160 10.18 20.19 -20.30
CA ALA A 160 10.23 21.37 -21.15
C ALA A 160 11.64 21.96 -21.21
N LEU A 161 12.00 22.50 -22.37
CA LEU A 161 13.25 23.22 -22.64
C LEU A 161 12.91 24.69 -22.93
N LEU A 162 13.56 25.59 -22.20
CA LEU A 162 13.40 27.05 -22.32
C LEU A 162 14.73 27.63 -22.83
N ASP A 163 14.66 28.54 -23.80
CA ASP A 163 15.84 29.11 -24.46
C ASP A 163 16.03 30.59 -24.13
N GLY A 164 17.16 30.95 -23.51
CA GLY A 164 17.48 32.32 -23.12
C GLY A 164 17.68 33.28 -24.30
N ALA A 165 18.00 32.79 -25.50
CA ALA A 165 18.01 33.61 -26.72
C ALA A 165 16.59 33.96 -27.19
N ALA A 166 15.58 33.19 -26.77
CA ALA A 166 14.17 33.42 -26.99
C ALA A 166 13.46 34.00 -25.74
N ASP A 167 14.17 34.80 -24.93
CA ASP A 167 13.66 35.38 -23.66
C ASP A 167 13.09 34.32 -22.69
N PHE A 168 13.73 33.14 -22.66
CA PHE A 168 13.31 31.95 -21.92
C PHE A 168 11.92 31.41 -22.30
N CYS A 169 11.45 31.69 -23.51
CA CYS A 169 10.31 30.98 -24.08
C CYS A 169 10.59 29.48 -24.18
N ILE A 170 9.53 28.69 -24.02
CA ILE A 170 9.58 27.24 -24.23
C ILE A 170 9.80 26.99 -25.72
N THR A 171 10.89 26.31 -26.06
CA THR A 171 11.19 25.91 -27.44
C THR A 171 10.65 24.51 -27.73
N GLU A 172 10.74 23.60 -26.75
CA GLU A 172 10.32 22.21 -26.89
C GLU A 172 9.71 21.68 -25.59
N THR A 173 8.70 20.83 -25.72
CA THR A 173 8.12 20.05 -24.61
C THR A 173 7.84 18.64 -25.09
N TRP A 174 8.39 17.64 -24.41
CA TRP A 174 8.25 16.24 -24.81
C TRP A 174 7.88 15.33 -23.64
N ARG A 175 7.24 14.20 -23.98
CA ARG A 175 6.83 13.19 -23.01
C ARG A 175 8.01 12.31 -22.61
N ALA A 176 8.75 12.71 -21.59
CA ALA A 176 9.93 11.98 -21.18
C ALA A 176 9.63 10.74 -20.32
N HIS A 177 8.64 10.80 -19.42
CA HIS A 177 8.33 9.72 -18.45
C HIS A 177 6.85 9.35 -18.42
N ASP A 178 6.57 8.12 -17.97
CA ASP A 178 5.18 7.64 -17.84
C ASP A 178 4.47 8.25 -16.62
N PHE A 179 5.26 8.57 -15.58
CA PHE A 179 4.87 9.19 -14.30
C PHE A 179 5.71 10.45 -14.04
N GLU A 180 5.46 11.10 -12.90
CA GLU A 180 6.19 12.25 -12.35
C GLU A 180 7.72 12.13 -12.54
N PRO A 181 8.36 13.02 -13.34
CA PRO A 181 9.80 13.13 -13.46
C PRO A 181 10.32 14.06 -12.35
N TRP A 182 10.77 13.48 -11.24
CA TRP A 182 11.28 14.24 -10.09
C TRP A 182 12.52 15.07 -10.39
N ILE A 183 13.31 14.70 -11.41
CA ILE A 183 14.54 15.39 -11.75
C ILE A 183 14.78 15.49 -13.26
N ALA A 184 15.12 16.69 -13.72
CA ALA A 184 15.79 16.95 -14.99
C ALA A 184 17.05 17.77 -14.72
N ALA A 185 18.18 17.36 -15.31
CA ALA A 185 19.48 17.99 -15.13
C ALA A 185 20.23 18.02 -16.45
N PHE A 186 21.06 19.04 -16.67
CA PHE A 186 22.01 19.02 -17.78
C PHE A 186 23.25 18.18 -17.40
N ASP A 187 23.81 17.49 -18.38
CA ASP A 187 25.18 17.03 -18.29
C ASP A 187 26.10 18.25 -18.19
N TYR A 188 26.92 18.30 -17.13
CA TYR A 188 27.77 19.46 -16.84
C TYR A 188 28.80 19.72 -17.94
N TRP A 189 29.29 18.65 -18.57
CA TRP A 189 30.38 18.67 -19.54
C TRP A 189 29.87 18.57 -20.98
N GLN A 190 28.65 18.09 -21.17
CA GLN A 190 27.97 18.04 -22.47
C GLN A 190 26.57 18.67 -22.40
N PRO A 191 26.41 20.01 -22.34
CA PRO A 191 25.10 20.66 -22.15
C PRO A 191 24.05 20.41 -23.25
N ALA A 192 24.41 19.73 -24.33
CA ALA A 192 23.46 19.16 -25.30
C ALA A 192 22.73 17.90 -24.78
N CYS A 193 23.18 17.30 -23.67
CA CYS A 193 22.61 16.10 -23.07
C CYS A 193 21.81 16.46 -21.81
N VAL A 194 20.52 16.12 -21.81
CA VAL A 194 19.63 16.26 -20.65
C VAL A 194 19.40 14.88 -20.04
N TRP A 195 19.67 14.76 -18.74
CA TRP A 195 19.42 13.57 -17.94
C TRP A 195 18.14 13.74 -17.14
N THR A 196 17.31 12.69 -17.10
CA THR A 196 15.95 12.73 -16.53
C THR A 196 15.64 11.49 -15.72
N GLY A 197 14.96 11.66 -14.60
CA GLY A 197 14.58 10.61 -13.68
C GLY A 197 13.17 10.81 -13.14
N GLY A 198 12.45 9.72 -12.94
CA GLY A 198 11.07 9.76 -12.46
C GLY A 198 10.58 8.46 -11.82
N ASP A 199 9.30 8.46 -11.42
CA ASP A 199 8.63 7.34 -10.74
C ASP A 199 8.41 6.11 -11.62
N ASP A 200 8.62 6.21 -12.94
CA ASP A 200 8.70 5.04 -13.83
C ASP A 200 9.95 4.17 -13.59
N CYS A 201 10.78 4.52 -12.60
CA CYS A 201 12.01 3.84 -12.17
C CYS A 201 13.07 3.77 -13.28
N LYS A 202 13.06 4.75 -14.19
CA LYS A 202 14.00 4.86 -15.31
C LYS A 202 14.84 6.13 -15.16
N LEU A 203 16.10 5.99 -15.53
CA LEU A 203 16.99 7.10 -15.85
C LEU A 203 17.08 7.17 -17.38
N LYS A 204 16.80 8.34 -17.97
CA LYS A 204 16.80 8.55 -19.43
C LYS A 204 17.69 9.73 -19.80
N VAL A 205 18.38 9.62 -20.93
CA VAL A 205 19.22 10.70 -21.50
C VAL A 205 18.67 11.10 -22.86
N TRP A 206 18.58 12.41 -23.08
CA TRP A 206 18.03 13.04 -24.28
C TRP A 206 19.08 13.98 -24.87
N ASP A 207 19.22 14.02 -26.19
CA ASP A 207 20.08 14.98 -26.89
C ASP A 207 19.21 16.13 -27.42
N THR A 208 19.49 17.36 -27.00
CA THR A 208 18.71 18.56 -27.36
C THR A 208 18.82 18.95 -28.83
N ARG A 209 19.66 18.26 -29.61
CA ARG A 209 19.82 18.40 -31.06
C ARG A 209 19.01 17.35 -31.84
N SER A 210 18.30 16.47 -31.15
CA SER A 210 17.48 15.38 -31.71
C SER A 210 15.98 15.65 -31.56
N SER A 211 15.13 14.84 -32.21
CA SER A 211 13.67 15.03 -32.28
C SER A 211 12.88 14.75 -30.99
N PHE A 212 13.54 14.46 -29.86
CA PHE A 212 12.94 14.05 -28.57
C PHE A 212 11.92 12.89 -28.61
N THR A 213 11.76 12.22 -29.76
CA THR A 213 10.82 11.10 -29.95
C THR A 213 11.21 9.84 -29.18
N GLU A 214 12.51 9.61 -29.03
CA GLU A 214 13.08 8.54 -28.22
C GLU A 214 14.31 9.05 -27.46
N PRO A 215 14.58 8.55 -26.24
CA PRO A 215 15.79 8.88 -25.50
C PRO A 215 17.01 8.17 -26.11
N VAL A 216 18.16 8.85 -26.10
CA VAL A 216 19.46 8.32 -26.51
C VAL A 216 19.85 7.08 -25.69
N MET A 217 19.45 7.04 -24.41
CA MET A 217 19.72 5.94 -23.50
C MET A 217 18.63 5.81 -22.45
N VAL A 218 18.30 4.57 -22.08
CA VAL A 218 17.40 4.22 -20.96
C VAL A 218 18.09 3.21 -20.04
N ASN A 219 18.25 3.57 -18.78
CA ASN A 219 18.71 2.68 -17.72
C ASN A 219 17.55 2.38 -16.76
N LYS A 220 17.31 1.09 -16.50
CA LYS A 220 16.16 0.56 -15.75
C LYS A 220 16.57 -0.17 -14.45
N ARG A 221 17.75 0.15 -13.90
CA ARG A 221 18.35 -0.53 -12.71
C ARG A 221 17.95 0.10 -11.36
N PHE A 222 16.76 0.68 -11.27
CA PHE A 222 16.27 1.36 -10.06
C PHE A 222 15.01 0.65 -9.56
N ASP A 223 14.92 0.43 -8.25
CA ASP A 223 13.78 -0.25 -7.61
C ASP A 223 12.77 0.74 -6.99
N GLY A 224 13.02 2.04 -7.19
CA GLY A 224 12.14 3.16 -6.85
C GLY A 224 12.47 4.38 -7.72
N GLY A 225 11.61 5.40 -7.67
CA GLY A 225 11.74 6.60 -8.50
C GLY A 225 13.11 7.27 -8.40
N VAL A 226 13.64 7.75 -9.53
CA VAL A 226 14.91 8.49 -9.58
C VAL A 226 14.62 9.95 -9.23
N THR A 227 15.19 10.42 -8.12
CA THR A 227 14.84 11.70 -7.46
C THR A 227 15.93 12.75 -7.56
N SER A 228 17.19 12.37 -7.79
CA SER A 228 18.30 13.32 -7.92
C SER A 228 19.37 12.81 -8.87
N ILE A 229 19.92 13.70 -9.70
CA ILE A 229 20.99 13.44 -10.66
C ILE A 229 22.00 14.59 -10.53
N GLN A 230 23.28 14.29 -10.44
CA GLN A 230 24.37 15.28 -10.43
C GLN A 230 25.62 14.75 -11.16
N SER A 231 25.95 15.38 -12.28
CA SER A 231 27.26 15.33 -12.94
C SER A 231 28.36 15.82 -11.97
N ASN A 232 29.53 15.18 -11.92
CA ASN A 232 30.65 15.67 -11.11
C ASN A 232 31.31 16.89 -11.81
N PRO A 233 31.38 18.07 -11.17
CA PRO A 233 32.03 19.25 -11.76
C PRO A 233 33.56 19.14 -11.86
N HIS A 234 34.17 18.06 -11.35
CA HIS A 234 35.61 17.79 -11.38
C HIS A 234 36.00 16.56 -12.22
N ASP A 235 35.03 15.78 -12.70
CA ASP A 235 35.25 14.55 -13.48
C ASP A 235 34.17 14.43 -14.55
N GLU A 236 34.57 14.50 -15.83
CA GLU A 236 33.63 14.51 -16.97
C GLU A 236 32.89 13.19 -17.21
N HIS A 237 33.26 12.13 -16.50
CA HIS A 237 32.64 10.82 -16.65
C HIS A 237 31.75 10.42 -15.47
N LEU A 238 31.91 11.03 -14.30
CA LEU A 238 31.26 10.57 -13.07
C LEU A 238 29.91 11.23 -12.81
N PHE A 239 28.87 10.41 -12.61
CA PHE A 239 27.51 10.84 -12.27
C PHE A 239 27.06 10.21 -10.96
N ALA A 240 26.51 11.03 -10.06
CA ALA A 240 25.82 10.58 -8.87
C ALA A 240 24.30 10.60 -9.09
N VAL A 241 23.64 9.47 -8.89
CA VAL A 241 22.18 9.32 -9.03
C VAL A 241 21.60 8.78 -7.74
N GLY A 242 20.59 9.48 -7.22
CA GLY A 242 19.84 9.09 -6.02
C GLY A 242 18.43 8.67 -6.37
N SER A 243 17.93 7.66 -5.65
CA SER A 243 16.57 7.14 -5.83
C SER A 243 15.83 6.93 -4.52
N TYR A 244 14.50 6.85 -4.64
CA TYR A 244 13.57 6.70 -3.52
C TYR A 244 13.71 5.34 -2.80
N ASP A 245 14.27 4.34 -3.47
CA ASP A 245 14.71 3.06 -2.86
C ASP A 245 15.76 3.25 -1.75
N GLY A 246 16.35 4.44 -1.64
CA GLY A 246 17.32 4.82 -0.62
C GLY A 246 18.75 4.51 -0.98
N SER A 247 19.03 4.21 -2.24
CA SER A 247 20.39 4.00 -2.75
C SER A 247 20.92 5.20 -3.53
N LEU A 248 22.19 5.52 -3.29
CA LEU A 248 23.06 6.28 -4.17
C LEU A 248 23.74 5.29 -5.12
N ARG A 249 23.72 5.59 -6.41
CA ARG A 249 24.44 4.85 -7.46
C ARG A 249 25.35 5.81 -8.21
N LEU A 250 26.64 5.48 -8.29
CA LEU A 250 27.61 6.19 -9.13
C LEU A 250 27.72 5.51 -10.49
N PHE A 251 27.77 6.30 -11.55
CA PHE A 251 27.85 5.84 -12.94
C PHE A 251 29.00 6.51 -13.69
N ASP A 252 29.59 5.77 -14.63
CA ASP A 252 30.52 6.29 -15.63
C ASP A 252 29.75 6.49 -16.94
N ASN A 253 29.70 7.73 -17.47
CA ASN A 253 28.93 8.04 -18.69
C ASN A 253 29.41 7.29 -19.95
N ARG A 254 30.66 6.81 -19.96
CA ARG A 254 31.21 5.95 -21.02
C ARG A 254 30.69 4.52 -20.93
N SER A 255 30.20 4.08 -19.76
CA SER A 255 29.80 2.71 -19.47
C SER A 255 28.51 2.62 -18.62
N MET A 256 27.48 3.37 -19.02
CA MET A 256 26.20 3.51 -18.32
C MET A 256 25.40 2.21 -18.03
N LYS A 257 25.86 1.06 -18.54
CA LYS A 257 25.28 -0.26 -18.21
C LYS A 257 25.76 -0.83 -16.86
N GLY A 258 26.90 -0.35 -16.35
CA GLY A 258 27.47 -0.73 -15.06
C GLY A 258 27.27 0.35 -13.99
N VAL A 259 27.16 -0.06 -12.73
CA VAL A 259 27.24 0.85 -11.58
C VAL A 259 28.68 0.80 -11.08
N VAL A 260 29.33 1.96 -10.93
CA VAL A 260 30.73 2.08 -10.47
C VAL A 260 30.80 1.81 -8.97
N ALA A 261 29.91 2.44 -8.21
CA ALA A 261 29.76 2.26 -6.77
C ALA A 261 28.29 2.41 -6.37
N ALA A 262 27.87 1.73 -5.29
CA ALA A 262 26.54 1.88 -4.71
C ALA A 262 26.64 2.07 -3.18
N SER A 263 25.69 2.79 -2.59
CA SER A 263 25.61 3.00 -1.14
C SER A 263 24.17 3.21 -0.69
N GLU A 264 23.75 2.53 0.38
CA GLU A 264 22.43 2.73 0.96
C GLU A 264 22.46 3.84 2.01
N LEU A 265 21.63 4.87 1.81
CA LEU A 265 21.62 6.13 2.56
C LEU A 265 20.23 6.50 3.08
N GLY A 266 19.19 5.74 2.71
CA GLY A 266 17.77 6.09 2.92
C GLY A 266 17.26 7.02 1.83
N GLY A 267 15.93 7.02 1.59
CA GLY A 267 15.28 7.65 0.42
C GLY A 267 15.84 9.02 0.07
N LEU A 268 16.61 9.10 -1.02
CA LEU A 268 17.39 10.29 -1.36
C LEU A 268 16.51 11.32 -2.07
N TRP A 269 16.80 12.60 -1.86
CA TRP A 269 16.07 13.71 -2.49
C TRP A 269 16.97 14.75 -3.14
N ARG A 270 18.14 15.04 -2.54
CA ARG A 270 19.15 15.91 -3.16
C ARG A 270 20.55 15.32 -3.04
N LEU A 271 21.33 15.58 -4.07
CA LEU A 271 22.76 15.36 -4.15
C LEU A 271 23.41 16.69 -4.55
N LYS A 272 24.60 17.01 -4.00
CA LYS A 272 25.44 18.14 -4.42
C LYS A 272 26.92 17.79 -4.26
N TRP A 273 27.69 17.86 -5.34
CA TRP A 273 29.15 17.73 -5.29
C TRP A 273 29.77 18.96 -4.62
N HIS A 274 30.88 18.78 -3.91
CA HIS A 274 31.57 19.89 -3.23
C HIS A 274 32.25 20.82 -4.27
N PRO A 275 32.06 22.15 -4.20
CA PRO A 275 32.55 23.10 -5.21
C PRO A 275 34.04 22.96 -5.54
N SER A 276 34.90 22.77 -4.54
CA SER A 276 36.37 22.65 -4.70
C SER A 276 36.98 21.28 -4.35
N ARG A 277 36.19 20.25 -4.01
CA ARG A 277 36.71 18.95 -3.54
C ARG A 277 36.13 17.78 -4.34
N HIS A 278 36.89 17.35 -5.35
CA HIS A 278 36.50 16.35 -6.35
C HIS A 278 35.93 15.03 -5.81
N ASN A 279 36.30 14.62 -4.58
CA ASN A 279 35.88 13.36 -3.97
C ASN A 279 34.77 13.50 -2.91
N MET A 280 34.18 14.68 -2.70
CA MET A 280 33.17 14.91 -1.67
C MET A 280 31.77 15.16 -2.23
N LEU A 281 30.78 14.42 -1.71
CA LEU A 281 29.37 14.47 -2.11
C LEU A 281 28.47 14.70 -0.88
N LEU A 282 27.58 15.68 -0.94
CA LEU A 282 26.50 15.90 0.02
C LEU A 282 25.24 15.17 -0.47
N ALA A 283 24.53 14.52 0.46
CA ALA A 283 23.27 13.82 0.20
C ALA A 283 22.22 14.16 1.27
N ALA A 284 21.04 14.58 0.85
CA ALA A 284 19.85 14.74 1.69
C ALA A 284 18.94 13.52 1.51
N GLY A 285 18.62 12.83 2.62
CA GLY A 285 17.69 11.71 2.66
C GLY A 285 16.43 12.08 3.44
N MET A 286 15.27 12.01 2.78
CA MET A 286 13.96 12.53 3.21
C MET A 286 13.63 12.29 4.70
N HIS A 287 13.92 11.09 5.22
CA HIS A 287 13.70 10.70 6.63
C HIS A 287 14.98 10.40 7.43
N GLU A 288 16.14 10.44 6.79
CA GLU A 288 17.43 9.96 7.34
C GLU A 288 18.47 11.07 7.43
N GLY A 289 18.02 12.34 7.45
CA GLY A 289 18.86 13.52 7.58
C GLY A 289 19.86 13.68 6.44
N PHE A 290 20.99 14.30 6.75
CA PHE A 290 22.00 14.69 5.76
C PHE A 290 23.30 13.93 5.97
N LYS A 291 23.97 13.58 4.87
CA LYS A 291 25.18 12.75 4.86
C LYS A 291 26.20 13.35 3.93
N VAL A 292 27.46 13.36 4.36
CA VAL A 292 28.61 13.71 3.52
C VAL A 292 29.39 12.43 3.26
N LEU A 293 29.62 12.15 1.98
CA LEU A 293 30.36 11.00 1.51
C LEU A 293 31.72 11.46 0.98
N SER A 294 32.74 10.62 1.23
CA SER A 294 34.01 10.68 0.52
C SER A 294 34.10 9.48 -0.40
N LEU A 295 34.46 9.73 -1.65
CA LEU A 295 34.91 8.70 -2.58
C LEU A 295 36.36 8.31 -2.23
N ASP A 296 36.75 7.09 -2.57
CA ASP A 296 38.15 6.67 -2.64
C ASP A 296 38.83 7.13 -3.95
N GLU A 297 40.15 7.00 -4.01
CA GLU A 297 40.97 7.48 -5.15
C GLU A 297 40.57 6.80 -6.48
N ASP A 298 40.20 5.51 -6.43
CA ASP A 298 39.72 4.75 -7.58
C ASP A 298 38.23 4.98 -7.89
N GLN A 299 37.52 5.80 -7.09
CA GLN A 299 36.07 6.09 -7.17
C GLN A 299 35.14 4.86 -7.08
N THR A 300 35.65 3.69 -6.68
CA THR A 300 34.90 2.42 -6.58
C THR A 300 34.04 2.31 -5.33
N SER A 301 34.23 3.16 -4.32
CA SER A 301 33.33 3.22 -3.17
C SER A 301 33.11 4.63 -2.61
N ALA A 302 31.86 4.94 -2.30
CA ALA A 302 31.48 6.13 -1.55
C ALA A 302 31.25 5.77 -0.08
N LYS A 303 31.94 6.43 0.85
CA LYS A 303 31.88 6.14 2.29
C LYS A 303 31.35 7.35 3.04
N VAL A 304 30.31 7.16 3.84
CA VAL A 304 29.77 8.24 4.70
C VAL A 304 30.81 8.63 5.74
N THR A 305 31.34 9.86 5.64
CA THR A 305 32.33 10.41 6.56
C THR A 305 31.68 11.21 7.68
N THR A 306 30.58 11.91 7.38
CA THR A 306 29.82 12.73 8.33
C THR A 306 28.31 12.52 8.15
N ARG A 307 27.54 12.55 9.23
CA ARG A 307 26.07 12.44 9.26
C ARG A 307 25.49 13.52 10.17
N PHE A 308 24.33 14.08 9.80
CA PHE A 308 23.54 15.00 10.61
C PHE A 308 22.11 14.48 10.76
N ASP A 309 21.74 14.16 12.00
CA ASP A 309 20.43 13.60 12.37
C ASP A 309 19.53 14.56 13.16
N GLY A 310 20.01 15.78 13.45
CA GLY A 310 19.27 16.76 14.23
C GLY A 310 18.16 17.48 13.45
N HIS A 311 17.69 16.92 12.35
CA HIS A 311 16.65 17.53 11.50
C HIS A 311 15.27 17.02 11.94
N GLU A 312 14.39 17.91 12.39
CA GLU A 312 13.09 17.54 12.95
C GLU A 312 11.95 17.44 11.91
N SER A 313 12.23 17.79 10.64
CA SER A 313 11.28 17.75 9.51
C SER A 313 11.79 16.81 8.38
N LEU A 314 11.23 16.90 7.18
CA LEU A 314 11.70 16.18 5.98
C LEU A 314 12.88 16.89 5.32
N ALA A 315 13.95 16.16 5.01
CA ALA A 315 15.18 16.74 4.45
C ALA A 315 15.15 16.76 2.91
N TYR A 316 14.74 17.91 2.34
CA TYR A 316 14.52 18.09 0.90
C TYR A 316 15.47 19.09 0.20
N GLY A 317 16.03 20.07 0.89
CA GLY A 317 17.00 21.04 0.34
C GLY A 317 18.36 20.95 1.04
N ALA A 318 19.46 20.96 0.28
CA ALA A 318 20.82 20.93 0.80
C ALA A 318 21.82 21.46 -0.24
N ASP A 319 22.80 22.26 0.20
CA ASP A 319 23.83 22.81 -0.67
C ASP A 319 25.13 23.14 0.08
N TRP A 320 26.20 23.38 -0.69
CA TRP A 320 27.51 23.81 -0.17
C TRP A 320 27.64 25.33 -0.23
N SER A 321 28.23 25.94 0.80
CA SER A 321 28.71 27.33 0.69
C SER A 321 29.89 27.40 -0.28
N HIS A 322 29.94 28.48 -1.07
CA HIS A 322 31.03 28.77 -2.00
C HIS A 322 32.16 29.61 -1.35
N ASP A 323 32.04 29.98 -0.07
CA ASP A 323 33.01 30.85 0.61
C ASP A 323 34.12 30.05 1.33
N GLU A 324 35.38 30.29 0.96
CA GLU A 324 36.53 29.72 1.66
C GLU A 324 36.81 30.37 3.03
N VAL A 325 36.30 31.57 3.32
CA VAL A 325 36.56 32.28 4.59
C VAL A 325 35.96 31.54 5.78
N CYS A 326 34.80 30.87 5.61
CA CYS A 326 34.25 29.96 6.62
C CYS A 326 35.07 28.68 6.83
N SER A 327 36.09 28.41 5.99
CA SER A 327 36.99 27.26 6.12
C SER A 327 38.36 27.59 6.74
N LEU A 328 38.62 28.86 7.09
CA LEU A 328 39.92 29.35 7.55
C LEU A 328 40.01 29.68 9.05
N SER A 329 39.91 28.64 9.89
CA SER A 329 40.76 28.60 11.09
C SER A 329 41.21 27.17 11.42
N ALA A 330 42.51 26.99 11.66
CA ALA A 330 43.10 25.67 11.90
C ALA A 330 42.61 25.01 13.21
N SER A 331 41.97 25.77 14.10
CA SER A 331 41.30 25.28 15.31
C SER A 331 39.87 24.75 15.06
N VAL A 332 39.30 24.97 13.87
CA VAL A 332 37.98 24.47 13.48
C VAL A 332 38.06 23.18 12.64
N LEU A 333 39.22 22.79 12.13
CA LEU A 333 39.39 21.52 11.38
C LEU A 333 39.06 20.24 12.18
N ASP A 334 39.03 20.33 13.52
CA ASP A 334 38.57 19.25 14.43
C ASP A 334 37.07 19.33 14.79
N ARG A 335 36.31 20.29 14.23
CA ARG A 335 34.85 20.32 14.27
C ARG A 335 34.29 20.28 12.85
N PRO A 336 33.30 19.43 12.54
CA PRO A 336 32.73 19.35 11.20
C PRO A 336 31.91 20.61 10.89
N GLY A 337 32.58 21.64 10.36
CA GLY A 337 31.97 22.87 9.87
C GLY A 337 31.21 22.61 8.57
N PHE A 338 29.94 22.21 8.70
CA PHE A 338 28.99 22.12 7.60
C PHE A 338 27.87 23.12 7.86
N PHE A 339 27.58 23.97 6.87
CA PHE A 339 26.34 24.74 6.87
C PHE A 339 25.17 23.80 6.61
N LEU A 340 24.27 23.74 7.59
CA LEU A 340 23.06 22.96 7.51
C LEU A 340 21.93 23.79 8.10
N LEU A 341 21.18 24.45 7.21
CA LEU A 341 19.91 25.04 7.61
C LEU A 341 19.01 23.91 8.08
N THR A 342 18.54 24.07 9.30
CA THR A 342 17.49 23.27 9.89
C THR A 342 16.35 24.23 10.11
N THR A 343 15.18 23.88 9.57
CA THR A 343 14.02 24.74 9.64
C THR A 343 12.92 24.05 10.43
N THR A 344 12.60 24.60 11.59
CA THR A 344 11.27 24.38 12.17
C THR A 344 10.23 25.11 11.33
N GLY A 345 9.00 24.61 11.37
CA GLY A 345 7.82 25.37 11.02
C GLY A 345 6.95 25.48 12.27
N ALA A 346 6.35 26.65 12.48
CA ALA A 346 5.40 26.89 13.57
C ALA A 346 4.31 25.81 13.65
N ARG A 347 3.73 25.62 14.83
CA ARG A 347 2.74 24.57 15.18
C ARG A 347 1.40 24.65 14.40
N GLY A 348 1.42 24.42 13.09
CA GLY A 348 0.29 23.89 12.36
C GLY A 348 0.03 22.45 12.83
N GLN A 349 -1.23 22.01 12.81
CA GLN A 349 -1.54 20.61 13.11
C GLN A 349 -0.79 19.71 12.13
N VAL A 350 0.07 18.83 12.63
CA VAL A 350 0.50 17.65 11.87
C VAL A 350 -0.76 16.86 11.56
N LEU A 351 -1.24 17.03 10.33
CA LEU A 351 -2.25 16.18 9.70
C LEU A 351 -1.56 14.85 9.34
N GLY A 352 -1.11 14.16 10.39
CA GLY A 352 -0.39 12.90 10.36
C GLY A 352 -1.32 11.77 9.95
N ARG A 353 -1.65 11.73 8.65
CA ARG A 353 -2.28 10.61 7.97
C ARG A 353 -1.43 10.12 6.79
N LEU A 354 -0.11 10.19 6.95
CA LEU A 354 0.88 9.34 6.30
C LEU A 354 2.07 9.24 7.27
N THR A 355 2.69 8.06 7.33
CA THR A 355 3.64 7.58 8.36
C THR A 355 3.04 7.34 9.76
N SER A 356 3.48 6.23 10.36
CA SER A 356 2.85 5.49 11.46
C SER A 356 2.86 6.15 12.84
N ARG A 357 1.80 5.94 13.63
CA ARG A 357 1.94 5.71 15.08
C ARG A 357 1.04 4.57 15.60
N ALA A 358 1.67 3.64 16.31
CA ALA A 358 1.00 2.80 17.29
C ALA A 358 0.76 3.61 18.59
N ILE A 359 -0.26 3.23 19.36
CA ILE A 359 -0.48 3.73 20.72
C ILE A 359 -0.12 2.61 21.71
N SER A 360 0.75 2.93 22.67
CA SER A 360 0.97 2.14 23.89
C SER A 360 0.36 2.90 25.06
N LEU A 361 -0.62 2.29 25.73
CA LEU A 361 -1.24 2.83 26.94
C LEU A 361 -0.47 2.36 28.18
N ARG A 362 -0.51 3.15 29.26
CA ARG A 362 -0.23 2.67 30.63
C ARG A 362 -1.23 3.27 31.65
N PRO A 363 -1.42 2.61 32.80
CA PRO A 363 -2.72 2.63 33.49
C PRO A 363 -2.70 3.32 34.86
N LEU A 364 -3.91 3.57 35.38
CA LEU A 364 -4.33 3.73 36.78
C LEU A 364 -5.86 3.90 36.73
N GLY A 365 -6.72 3.27 37.55
CA GLY A 365 -6.57 2.20 38.55
C GLY A 365 -7.85 2.12 39.39
N ALA A 366 -8.12 0.97 40.06
CA ALA A 366 -9.02 0.81 41.22
C ALA A 366 -10.55 1.12 41.06
N THR A 367 -11.54 0.49 41.72
CA THR A 367 -11.72 -0.83 42.40
C THR A 367 -13.25 -1.04 42.58
N ILE A 368 -13.70 -2.28 42.89
CA ILE A 368 -14.90 -2.66 43.69
C ILE A 368 -16.04 -3.42 42.93
N ARG A 369 -16.32 -4.65 43.43
CA ARG A 369 -17.51 -5.51 43.21
C ARG A 369 -18.61 -5.10 44.25
N PRO A 370 -19.91 -5.49 44.22
CA PRO A 370 -20.39 -6.81 43.75
C PRO A 370 -21.88 -7.03 43.31
N THR A 371 -22.15 -8.23 42.79
CA THR A 371 -23.33 -9.11 42.99
C THR A 371 -24.80 -8.76 42.64
N ILE A 372 -25.48 -9.84 42.19
CA ILE A 372 -26.87 -10.28 42.49
C ILE A 372 -28.03 -9.71 41.64
N ALA A 373 -28.45 -10.55 40.68
CA ALA A 373 -29.81 -11.10 40.46
C ALA A 373 -31.00 -10.13 40.17
N CYS A 374 -32.18 -10.54 39.67
CA CYS A 374 -32.71 -11.88 39.32
C CYS A 374 -33.97 -11.75 38.41
N PHE A 375 -34.47 -12.90 37.88
CA PHE A 375 -35.79 -13.11 37.22
C PHE A 375 -36.07 -12.34 35.90
N SER A 376 -36.92 -12.81 34.97
CA SER A 376 -37.86 -13.97 34.93
C SER A 376 -37.84 -14.64 33.53
N SER A 377 -37.63 -15.95 33.41
CA SER A 377 -38.61 -17.07 33.37
C SER A 377 -39.07 -17.49 31.95
N GLY A 378 -38.80 -18.74 31.56
CA GLY A 378 -39.16 -19.29 30.23
C GLY A 378 -38.80 -20.78 30.01
N THR A 379 -38.97 -21.63 31.03
CA THR A 379 -38.88 -23.12 30.94
C THR A 379 -40.05 -23.72 30.12
N SER A 380 -40.05 -24.95 29.55
CA SER A 380 -39.27 -26.20 29.67
C SER A 380 -39.43 -27.04 28.36
N LEU A 381 -38.85 -28.23 28.09
CA LEU A 381 -37.98 -29.20 28.80
C LEU A 381 -36.63 -29.35 28.04
N ARG A 382 -35.53 -29.97 28.50
CA ARG A 382 -35.19 -31.12 29.37
C ARG A 382 -35.12 -32.51 28.68
N ALA A 383 -33.95 -32.81 28.09
CA ALA A 383 -33.31 -34.12 28.21
C ALA A 383 -32.09 -33.97 29.15
N LYS A 384 -31.74 -35.00 29.93
CA LYS A 384 -30.77 -34.88 31.03
C LYS A 384 -29.31 -34.92 30.53
N SER A 385 -28.49 -34.04 31.07
CA SER A 385 -27.03 -34.01 30.89
C SER A 385 -26.31 -34.41 32.18
N ASP A 386 -25.35 -35.31 32.08
CA ASP A 386 -24.29 -35.46 33.09
C ASP A 386 -23.18 -34.44 32.79
N HIS A 387 -23.39 -33.20 33.24
CA HIS A 387 -22.38 -32.16 33.22
C HIS A 387 -21.62 -32.10 34.56
N ARG A 388 -20.62 -32.98 34.71
CA ARG A 388 -19.46 -32.77 35.59
C ARG A 388 -18.18 -33.13 34.82
N SER A 389 -17.08 -32.46 35.18
CA SER A 389 -15.71 -32.60 34.63
C SER A 389 -15.51 -32.41 33.11
N MET A 390 -15.64 -31.17 32.61
CA MET A 390 -14.84 -30.69 31.45
C MET A 390 -14.34 -29.24 31.58
N ALA A 391 -14.67 -28.51 32.65
CA ALA A 391 -14.26 -27.11 32.85
C ALA A 391 -12.88 -26.95 33.54
N GLU A 392 -12.21 -28.05 33.90
CA GLU A 392 -10.90 -28.06 34.59
C GLU A 392 -9.75 -28.58 33.69
N ALA A 393 -9.99 -28.80 32.40
CA ALA A 393 -9.07 -29.49 31.50
C ALA A 393 -8.09 -28.58 30.71
N SER A 394 -8.05 -27.27 30.98
CA SER A 394 -7.44 -26.28 30.06
C SER A 394 -6.09 -25.68 30.46
N THR A 395 -5.33 -26.30 31.36
CA THR A 395 -3.95 -25.86 31.73
C THR A 395 -2.90 -26.99 31.74
N SER A 396 -3.25 -28.19 31.28
CA SER A 396 -2.35 -29.36 31.35
C SER A 396 -2.53 -30.41 30.22
N SER A 397 -3.44 -30.24 29.27
CA SER A 397 -3.82 -31.35 28.36
C SER A 397 -2.77 -31.72 27.31
N TRP A 398 -1.91 -30.79 26.89
CA TRP A 398 -0.89 -31.04 25.86
C TRP A 398 0.30 -31.88 26.37
N LEU A 399 0.48 -32.02 27.69
CA LEU A 399 1.57 -32.79 28.30
C LEU A 399 1.51 -34.29 27.98
N ASN A 400 0.32 -34.79 27.67
CA ASN A 400 0.06 -36.18 27.31
C ASN A 400 -0.02 -36.38 25.78
N ASP A 401 0.24 -35.34 24.98
CA ASP A 401 0.27 -35.45 23.52
C ASP A 401 1.56 -36.17 23.09
N PRO A 402 1.47 -37.28 22.32
CA PRO A 402 2.64 -37.99 21.81
C PRO A 402 3.67 -37.11 21.07
N LEU A 403 3.25 -35.95 20.54
CA LEU A 403 4.12 -34.93 19.95
C LEU A 403 5.30 -34.53 20.86
N PHE A 404 5.08 -34.44 22.18
CA PHE A 404 6.08 -33.95 23.14
C PHE A 404 6.78 -35.08 23.91
N SER A 405 6.64 -36.33 23.45
CA SER A 405 7.38 -37.47 24.02
C SER A 405 8.90 -37.21 23.98
N GLY A 406 9.60 -37.49 25.08
CA GLY A 406 11.06 -37.38 25.16
C GLY A 406 11.65 -35.96 25.22
N VAL A 407 10.90 -34.97 25.73
CA VAL A 407 11.42 -33.65 26.16
C VAL A 407 10.82 -33.23 27.49
N GLU A 408 11.52 -32.41 28.26
CA GLU A 408 11.06 -31.88 29.55
C GLU A 408 9.75 -31.07 29.40
N PRO A 409 8.65 -31.43 30.09
CA PRO A 409 7.39 -30.69 29.98
C PRO A 409 7.45 -29.29 30.61
N LEU A 410 7.24 -28.25 29.81
CA LEU A 410 7.25 -26.83 30.23
C LEU A 410 5.84 -26.27 30.51
N HIS A 411 5.41 -26.29 31.75
CA HIS A 411 4.11 -25.73 32.16
C HIS A 411 4.07 -24.19 32.09
N SER A 412 2.92 -23.64 31.70
CA SER A 412 2.61 -22.21 31.76
C SER A 412 1.11 -22.00 31.97
N SER A 413 0.76 -20.89 32.64
CA SER A 413 -0.62 -20.39 32.76
C SER A 413 -0.91 -19.21 31.82
N SER A 414 0.05 -18.82 30.98
CA SER A 414 -0.08 -17.69 30.06
C SER A 414 -1.10 -17.99 28.95
N THR A 415 -1.92 -16.98 28.60
CA THR A 415 -2.81 -17.03 27.44
C THR A 415 -2.16 -16.48 26.16
N LEU A 416 -0.89 -16.07 26.21
CA LEU A 416 -0.14 -15.50 25.08
C LEU A 416 0.39 -16.57 24.10
N ILE A 417 0.33 -17.84 24.50
CA ILE A 417 0.95 -18.97 23.82
C ILE A 417 0.00 -20.16 23.69
N ASP A 418 0.24 -21.00 22.68
CA ASP A 418 -0.46 -22.27 22.52
C ASP A 418 0.51 -23.33 21.94
N PRO A 419 1.28 -24.04 22.81
CA PRO A 419 2.18 -25.11 22.41
C PRO A 419 1.53 -26.19 21.52
N SER A 420 0.23 -26.45 21.68
CA SER A 420 -0.50 -27.44 20.87
C SER A 420 -0.70 -27.01 19.41
N ARG A 421 -0.52 -25.71 19.12
CA ARG A 421 -0.63 -25.10 17.78
C ARG A 421 0.67 -24.51 17.24
N SER A 422 1.64 -24.24 18.11
CA SER A 422 2.94 -23.68 17.74
C SER A 422 4.05 -24.25 18.62
N SER A 423 4.83 -25.19 18.06
CA SER A 423 6.01 -25.76 18.74
C SER A 423 7.04 -24.69 19.15
N LEU A 424 7.10 -23.52 18.49
CA LEU A 424 7.95 -22.40 18.90
C LEU A 424 7.59 -21.84 20.27
N ASP A 425 6.33 -21.95 20.69
CA ASP A 425 5.88 -21.41 21.96
C ASP A 425 6.53 -22.15 23.16
N LEU A 426 6.97 -23.41 23.00
CA LEU A 426 7.80 -24.12 23.98
C LEU A 426 9.22 -23.53 24.09
N PHE A 427 9.82 -23.12 22.98
CA PHE A 427 11.14 -22.47 23.00
C PHE A 427 11.05 -21.07 23.63
N LYS A 428 9.96 -20.33 23.37
CA LYS A 428 9.65 -19.08 24.08
C LYS A 428 9.47 -19.31 25.59
N LEU A 429 8.83 -20.42 26.00
CA LEU A 429 8.73 -20.81 27.41
C LEU A 429 10.07 -21.19 28.04
N ALA A 430 10.96 -21.89 27.33
CA ALA A 430 12.30 -22.17 27.83
C ALA A 430 13.09 -20.87 28.10
N ILE A 431 12.97 -19.89 27.19
CA ILE A 431 13.54 -18.54 27.35
C ILE A 431 12.92 -17.81 28.55
N ALA A 432 11.58 -17.85 28.69
CA ALA A 432 10.88 -17.21 29.80
C ALA A 432 11.25 -17.84 31.15
N ARG A 433 11.36 -19.17 31.23
CA ARG A 433 11.82 -19.93 32.40
C ARG A 433 13.24 -19.55 32.81
N HIS A 434 14.14 -19.36 31.85
CA HIS A 434 15.49 -18.86 32.10
C HIS A 434 15.46 -17.42 32.66
N LEU A 435 14.78 -16.49 31.99
CA LEU A 435 14.82 -15.07 32.35
C LEU A 435 14.04 -14.71 33.62
N THR A 436 12.94 -15.41 33.90
CA THR A 436 12.20 -15.32 35.17
C THR A 436 13.10 -15.68 36.35
N LYS A 437 13.94 -16.72 36.21
CA LYS A 437 14.93 -17.12 37.23
C LYS A 437 16.17 -16.21 37.26
N ALA A 438 16.64 -15.73 36.11
CA ALA A 438 17.89 -14.99 36.01
C ALA A 438 17.75 -13.51 36.42
N LEU A 439 16.60 -12.89 36.15
CA LEU A 439 16.33 -11.45 36.28
C LEU A 439 15.04 -11.11 37.06
N GLU A 440 14.38 -12.09 37.69
CA GLU A 440 13.16 -11.91 38.50
C GLU A 440 11.99 -11.25 37.74
N LEU A 441 11.87 -11.57 36.44
CA LEU A 441 10.85 -11.04 35.54
C LEU A 441 9.56 -11.86 35.57
N ASN A 442 8.43 -11.22 35.27
CA ASN A 442 7.17 -11.92 35.01
C ASN A 442 7.21 -12.63 33.64
N GLU A 443 6.64 -13.84 33.57
CA GLU A 443 6.66 -14.73 32.39
C GLU A 443 6.05 -14.07 31.15
N ASP A 444 4.85 -13.48 31.25
CA ASP A 444 4.17 -12.81 30.13
C ASP A 444 5.01 -11.68 29.55
N VAL A 445 5.65 -10.89 30.42
CA VAL A 445 6.53 -9.78 30.01
C VAL A 445 7.73 -10.28 29.20
N VAL A 446 8.24 -11.49 29.49
CA VAL A 446 9.31 -12.11 28.69
C VAL A 446 8.76 -12.68 27.38
N LEU A 447 7.61 -13.36 27.42
CA LEU A 447 6.94 -13.89 26.22
C LEU A 447 6.64 -12.80 25.20
N GLU A 448 6.14 -11.63 25.63
CA GLU A 448 5.94 -10.45 24.76
C GLU A 448 7.25 -9.85 24.21
N ALA A 449 8.37 -10.06 24.90
CA ALA A 449 9.68 -9.57 24.48
C ALA A 449 10.43 -10.52 23.52
N CYS A 450 9.94 -11.75 23.33
CA CYS A 450 10.52 -12.76 22.44
C CYS A 450 10.40 -12.38 20.96
N GLU A 451 11.54 -12.22 20.30
CA GLU A 451 11.63 -11.95 18.86
C GLU A 451 12.31 -13.10 18.12
N HIS A 452 11.91 -13.36 16.88
CA HIS A 452 12.64 -14.24 15.98
C HIS A 452 14.03 -13.66 15.71
N GLY A 453 15.06 -14.51 15.82
CA GLY A 453 16.44 -14.06 15.66
C GLY A 453 16.83 -13.83 14.19
N ARG A 454 18.04 -13.29 14.00
CA ARG A 454 18.67 -13.09 12.68
C ARG A 454 19.70 -14.20 12.44
N LYS A 455 20.44 -14.17 11.32
CA LYS A 455 21.43 -15.20 10.86
C LYS A 455 22.42 -15.80 11.90
N VAL A 456 22.53 -15.27 13.10
CA VAL A 456 23.46 -15.71 14.18
C VAL A 456 22.73 -16.42 15.34
N SER A 457 21.39 -16.35 15.41
CA SER A 457 20.60 -16.78 16.58
C SER A 457 19.17 -17.13 16.20
N ASP A 458 18.53 -18.07 16.88
CA ASP A 458 17.16 -18.49 16.57
C ASP A 458 16.10 -17.56 17.20
N ALA A 459 16.42 -16.98 18.37
CA ALA A 459 15.59 -15.97 19.03
C ALA A 459 16.44 -14.87 19.68
N THR A 460 15.83 -13.70 19.86
CA THR A 460 16.45 -12.54 20.52
C THR A 460 15.54 -11.88 21.54
N ILE A 461 16.13 -11.38 22.64
CA ILE A 461 15.44 -10.62 23.69
C ILE A 461 16.16 -9.28 23.91
N PRO A 462 15.56 -8.14 23.50
CA PRO A 462 16.08 -6.81 23.83
C PRO A 462 15.83 -6.49 25.32
N VAL A 463 16.84 -6.65 26.17
CA VAL A 463 16.72 -6.53 27.65
C VAL A 463 16.24 -5.13 28.08
N ALA A 464 16.47 -4.11 27.26
CA ALA A 464 15.94 -2.76 27.45
C ALA A 464 14.40 -2.70 27.54
N ARG A 465 13.65 -3.65 26.97
CA ARG A 465 12.18 -3.72 27.06
C ARG A 465 11.69 -3.88 28.50
N PHE A 466 12.47 -4.54 29.35
CA PHE A 466 12.12 -4.80 30.74
C PHE A 466 12.27 -3.58 31.67
N ARG A 467 12.94 -2.51 31.22
CA ARG A 467 13.15 -1.25 31.97
C ARG A 467 13.76 -1.46 33.37
N LEU A 468 14.64 -2.44 33.50
CA LEU A 468 15.38 -2.73 34.73
C LEU A 468 16.32 -1.57 35.10
N LYS A 469 16.60 -1.38 36.40
CA LYS A 469 17.54 -0.36 36.89
C LYS A 469 18.98 -0.76 36.52
N GLY A 470 19.76 0.14 35.92
CA GLY A 470 21.13 -0.12 35.46
C GLY A 470 21.24 -0.20 33.94
N LYS A 471 22.40 -0.57 33.39
CA LYS A 471 22.59 -0.69 31.94
C LYS A 471 22.03 -2.03 31.43
N PRO A 472 21.26 -2.07 30.33
CA PRO A 472 20.75 -3.32 29.78
C PRO A 472 21.83 -4.36 29.42
N GLN A 473 23.04 -3.91 29.08
CA GLN A 473 24.17 -4.79 28.78
C GLN A 473 24.64 -5.58 30.01
N ASP A 474 24.63 -4.97 31.20
CA ASP A 474 25.07 -5.62 32.43
C ASP A 474 24.08 -6.74 32.80
N HIS A 475 22.77 -6.46 32.68
CA HIS A 475 21.69 -7.43 32.84
C HIS A 475 21.73 -8.57 31.80
N ALA A 476 21.98 -8.25 30.53
CA ALA A 476 22.16 -9.27 29.49
C ALA A 476 23.35 -10.18 29.83
N SER A 477 24.49 -9.61 30.21
CA SER A 477 25.69 -10.38 30.53
C SER A 477 25.48 -11.27 31.77
N ALA A 478 24.82 -10.74 32.80
CA ALA A 478 24.47 -11.49 34.01
C ALA A 478 23.43 -12.60 33.75
N ALA A 479 22.48 -12.38 32.84
CA ALA A 479 21.52 -13.42 32.45
C ALA A 479 22.19 -14.53 31.63
N ALA A 480 23.00 -14.18 30.62
CA ALA A 480 23.75 -15.17 29.84
C ALA A 480 24.69 -16.03 30.70
N ALA A 481 25.35 -15.42 31.70
CA ALA A 481 26.21 -16.15 32.65
C ALA A 481 25.44 -17.12 33.57
N LYS A 482 24.12 -16.97 33.73
CA LYS A 482 23.23 -17.88 34.48
C LYS A 482 22.53 -18.91 33.58
N PHE A 483 22.77 -18.89 32.27
CA PHE A 483 22.13 -19.80 31.34
C PHE A 483 22.65 -21.24 31.52
N VAL A 484 21.74 -22.20 31.51
CA VAL A 484 22.03 -23.63 31.51
C VAL A 484 21.30 -24.24 30.32
N PRO A 485 22.00 -24.97 29.41
CA PRO A 485 21.35 -25.68 28.31
C PRO A 485 20.32 -26.70 28.80
N ASP A 486 19.22 -26.83 28.07
CA ASP A 486 18.14 -27.80 28.34
C ASP A 486 17.69 -28.51 27.05
N ASP A 487 16.55 -29.20 27.09
CA ASP A 487 16.00 -29.92 25.94
C ASP A 487 15.57 -29.01 24.77
N TYR A 488 15.46 -27.70 25.00
CA TYR A 488 15.01 -26.72 24.02
C TYR A 488 16.11 -25.75 23.60
N LEU A 489 17.00 -25.36 24.50
CA LEU A 489 18.01 -24.31 24.29
C LEU A 489 19.43 -24.86 24.47
N THR A 490 20.32 -24.54 23.53
CA THR A 490 21.72 -24.98 23.55
C THR A 490 22.69 -23.89 23.95
N ALA A 491 22.37 -22.62 23.68
CA ALA A 491 23.21 -21.47 24.05
C ALA A 491 22.39 -20.21 24.31
N CYS A 492 22.95 -19.32 25.13
CA CYS A 492 22.51 -17.95 25.32
C CYS A 492 23.75 -17.03 25.32
N ILE A 493 23.78 -16.03 24.45
CA ILE A 493 24.90 -15.10 24.27
C ILE A 493 24.42 -13.67 24.50
N ALA A 494 25.15 -12.90 25.31
CA ALA A 494 24.91 -11.46 25.47
C ALA A 494 25.62 -10.66 24.38
N ALA A 495 24.86 -10.08 23.46
CA ALA A 495 25.32 -9.19 22.40
C ALA A 495 24.93 -7.74 22.75
N GLY A 496 25.75 -7.08 23.58
CA GLY A 496 25.41 -5.78 24.15
C GLY A 496 24.18 -5.88 25.05
N GLY A 497 23.16 -5.03 24.81
CA GLY A 497 21.88 -5.05 25.55
C GLY A 497 20.85 -6.07 25.06
N VAL A 498 21.25 -7.05 24.23
CA VAL A 498 20.38 -8.06 23.63
C VAL A 498 20.89 -9.45 24.00
N LEU A 499 19.99 -10.35 24.39
CA LEU A 499 20.29 -11.77 24.52
C LEU A 499 19.94 -12.50 23.22
N GLN A 500 20.84 -13.36 22.77
CA GLN A 500 20.71 -14.20 21.59
C GLN A 500 20.62 -15.66 22.05
N TYR A 501 19.57 -16.37 21.65
CA TYR A 501 19.36 -17.77 21.99
C TYR A 501 19.54 -18.69 20.79
N THR A 502 20.11 -19.86 21.02
CA THR A 502 20.22 -20.94 20.04
C THR A 502 19.38 -22.12 20.48
N TYR A 503 18.55 -22.63 19.59
CA TYR A 503 17.64 -23.75 19.83
C TYR A 503 18.37 -25.09 19.69
N ARG A 504 17.83 -26.13 20.33
CA ARG A 504 18.24 -27.52 20.11
C ARG A 504 17.63 -28.00 18.80
N ARG A 505 18.45 -28.10 17.75
CA ARG A 505 18.01 -28.41 16.38
C ARG A 505 17.19 -29.69 16.29
N THR A 506 17.66 -30.78 16.87
CA THR A 506 16.97 -32.09 16.88
C THR A 506 15.57 -31.98 17.48
N THR A 507 15.44 -31.36 18.66
CA THR A 507 14.14 -31.06 19.28
C THR A 507 13.25 -30.22 18.37
N LEU A 508 13.76 -29.11 17.81
CA LEU A 508 12.99 -28.22 16.95
C LEU A 508 12.46 -28.96 15.70
N GLN A 509 13.35 -29.67 14.99
CA GLN A 509 13.04 -30.40 13.77
C GLN A 509 11.98 -31.46 14.03
N ARG A 510 12.17 -32.27 15.08
CA ARG A 510 11.22 -33.31 15.49
C ARG A 510 9.86 -32.73 15.86
N LEU A 511 9.80 -31.72 16.73
CA LEU A 511 8.55 -31.12 17.19
C LEU A 511 7.79 -30.39 16.08
N VAL A 512 8.49 -29.69 15.18
CA VAL A 512 7.84 -28.91 14.10
C VAL A 512 7.30 -29.83 13.01
N LEU A 513 8.10 -30.78 12.50
CA LEU A 513 7.66 -31.67 11.42
C LEU A 513 6.53 -32.61 11.86
N ASN A 514 6.63 -33.14 13.09
CA ASN A 514 5.56 -33.95 13.66
C ASN A 514 4.28 -33.12 13.89
N GLN A 515 4.37 -31.90 14.42
CA GLN A 515 3.19 -31.03 14.63
C GLN A 515 2.52 -30.65 13.30
N ILE A 516 3.29 -30.37 12.24
CA ILE A 516 2.75 -30.13 10.89
C ILE A 516 1.95 -31.35 10.41
N THR A 517 2.51 -32.56 10.61
CA THR A 517 1.87 -33.82 10.20
C THR A 517 0.59 -34.08 10.98
N GLN A 518 0.62 -33.98 12.32
CA GLN A 518 -0.53 -34.19 13.17
C GLN A 518 -1.65 -33.18 12.86
N LEU A 519 -1.33 -31.89 12.83
CA LEU A 519 -2.32 -30.83 12.63
C LEU A 519 -2.84 -30.70 11.19
N THR A 520 -2.21 -31.33 10.19
CA THR A 520 -2.65 -31.25 8.79
C THR A 520 -3.30 -32.53 8.28
N HIS A 521 -2.87 -33.71 8.74
CA HIS A 521 -3.31 -35.00 8.17
C HIS A 521 -4.03 -35.93 9.16
N LEU A 522 -3.83 -35.75 10.47
CA LEU A 522 -4.33 -36.69 11.49
C LEU A 522 -5.37 -36.06 12.45
N ALA A 523 -5.44 -34.73 12.51
CA ALA A 523 -6.40 -34.04 13.36
C ALA A 523 -7.86 -34.35 12.96
N PRO A 524 -8.74 -34.75 13.90
CA PRO A 524 -10.12 -35.14 13.59
C PRO A 524 -11.03 -33.95 13.21
N VAL A 525 -10.56 -32.71 13.44
CA VAL A 525 -11.26 -31.48 13.06
C VAL A 525 -10.58 -30.90 11.82
N LYS A 526 -11.38 -30.57 10.78
CA LYS A 526 -10.88 -29.91 9.56
C LYS A 526 -10.12 -28.62 9.89
N GLY A 527 -8.80 -28.69 9.79
CA GLY A 527 -7.88 -27.56 9.86
C GLY A 527 -6.49 -28.02 9.42
N SER A 528 -5.66 -27.10 8.95
CA SER A 528 -4.24 -27.35 8.68
C SER A 528 -3.37 -26.81 9.81
N TYR A 529 -2.09 -27.18 9.80
CA TYR A 529 -1.07 -26.44 10.56
C TYR A 529 -1.18 -24.92 10.32
N GLY A 530 -0.95 -24.10 11.37
CA GLY A 530 -1.19 -22.65 11.35
C GLY A 530 -2.63 -22.22 11.70
N HIS A 531 -3.63 -23.11 11.65
CA HIS A 531 -4.99 -22.82 12.11
C HIS A 531 -5.04 -22.73 13.65
N ASN A 532 -5.93 -21.88 14.19
CA ASN A 532 -6.16 -21.70 15.62
C ASN A 532 -7.66 -21.56 15.95
N ALA A 533 -7.99 -21.40 17.24
CA ALA A 533 -9.37 -21.37 17.73
C ALA A 533 -9.78 -20.02 18.38
N SER A 534 -9.06 -18.93 18.11
CA SER A 534 -9.31 -17.59 18.73
C SER A 534 -10.70 -16.99 18.41
N GLY A 535 -11.33 -17.47 17.34
CA GLY A 535 -12.69 -17.15 16.92
C GLY A 535 -13.77 -18.12 17.36
N LYS A 536 -13.44 -19.22 18.05
CA LYS A 536 -14.39 -20.30 18.32
C LYS A 536 -15.66 -19.78 19.01
N GLY A 537 -16.81 -20.03 18.39
CA GLY A 537 -18.12 -19.62 18.89
C GLY A 537 -18.50 -18.17 18.57
N LYS A 538 -17.66 -17.42 17.83
CA LYS A 538 -17.96 -16.07 17.35
C LYS A 538 -18.36 -16.08 15.88
N LYS A 539 -19.30 -15.21 15.53
CA LYS A 539 -19.85 -15.02 14.19
C LYS A 539 -19.30 -13.77 13.52
N MET A 540 -19.02 -13.88 12.22
CA MET A 540 -18.56 -12.77 11.40
C MET A 540 -19.31 -12.70 10.08
N ILE A 541 -19.65 -11.48 9.64
CA ILE A 541 -19.98 -11.21 8.24
C ILE A 541 -18.78 -10.54 7.57
N VAL A 542 -18.40 -11.00 6.38
CA VAL A 542 -17.47 -10.29 5.50
C VAL A 542 -18.23 -9.91 4.24
N GLU A 543 -18.50 -8.61 4.08
CA GLU A 543 -19.09 -8.03 2.87
C GLU A 543 -17.97 -7.58 1.92
N PHE A 544 -17.99 -8.09 0.68
CA PHE A 544 -16.97 -7.78 -0.31
C PHE A 544 -17.44 -8.04 -1.75
N SER A 545 -16.61 -7.64 -2.71
CA SER A 545 -16.91 -7.47 -4.13
C SER A 545 -17.98 -6.42 -4.42
N SER A 546 -19.23 -6.68 -4.02
CA SER A 546 -20.37 -5.75 -4.06
C SER A 546 -20.47 -4.88 -5.34
N PRO A 547 -20.41 -5.45 -6.56
CA PRO A 547 -20.47 -4.69 -7.80
C PRO A 547 -21.88 -4.12 -8.04
N ASN A 548 -21.95 -3.06 -8.83
CA ASN A 548 -23.21 -2.61 -9.43
C ASN A 548 -23.49 -3.45 -10.68
N ILE A 549 -24.61 -4.17 -10.71
CA ILE A 549 -24.90 -5.15 -11.77
C ILE A 549 -25.23 -4.52 -13.13
N ALA A 550 -25.50 -3.21 -13.18
CA ALA A 550 -25.64 -2.45 -14.43
C ALA A 550 -24.28 -1.94 -14.97
N LYS A 551 -23.16 -2.36 -14.38
CA LYS A 551 -21.80 -2.02 -14.81
C LYS A 551 -20.95 -3.29 -14.95
N PRO A 552 -19.99 -3.32 -15.89
CA PRO A 552 -19.20 -4.49 -16.16
C PRO A 552 -18.15 -4.71 -15.07
N PHE A 553 -17.80 -5.97 -14.84
CA PHE A 553 -16.85 -6.36 -13.79
C PHE A 553 -15.40 -6.15 -14.24
N HIS A 554 -14.92 -4.91 -14.14
CA HIS A 554 -13.50 -4.56 -14.37
C HIS A 554 -12.63 -4.89 -13.14
N ALA A 555 -11.30 -4.97 -13.31
CA ALA A 555 -10.37 -5.38 -12.25
C ALA A 555 -10.22 -4.37 -11.06
N GLY A 556 -11.01 -3.30 -11.02
CA GLY A 556 -11.22 -2.55 -9.77
C GLY A 556 -12.02 -3.36 -8.73
N HIS A 557 -13.02 -4.12 -9.18
CA HIS A 557 -13.81 -5.01 -8.32
C HIS A 557 -13.02 -6.24 -7.85
N LEU A 558 -12.02 -6.67 -8.64
CA LEU A 558 -11.12 -7.77 -8.31
C LEU A 558 -10.45 -7.55 -6.94
N ARG A 559 -10.00 -6.33 -6.62
CA ARG A 559 -9.34 -6.01 -5.35
C ARG A 559 -10.19 -6.39 -4.14
N SER A 560 -11.42 -5.85 -4.06
CA SER A 560 -12.37 -6.18 -2.99
C SER A 560 -12.66 -7.68 -2.96
N THR A 561 -12.85 -8.27 -4.16
CA THR A 561 -13.15 -9.70 -4.35
C THR A 561 -12.11 -10.60 -3.69
N ILE A 562 -10.83 -10.41 -3.99
CA ILE A 562 -9.77 -11.30 -3.51
C ILE A 562 -9.34 -10.97 -2.07
N ILE A 563 -9.35 -9.70 -1.67
CA ILE A 563 -9.05 -9.28 -0.29
C ILE A 563 -10.12 -9.80 0.68
N GLY A 564 -11.40 -9.69 0.32
CA GLY A 564 -12.50 -10.17 1.15
C GLY A 564 -12.52 -11.68 1.29
N MET A 565 -12.23 -12.43 0.22
CA MET A 565 -12.08 -13.89 0.33
C MET A 565 -10.88 -14.28 1.19
N PHE A 566 -9.74 -13.60 1.06
CA PHE A 566 -8.58 -13.82 1.93
C PHE A 566 -8.95 -13.63 3.41
N LEU A 567 -9.65 -12.54 3.75
CA LEU A 567 -10.08 -12.29 5.12
C LEU A 567 -11.06 -13.38 5.61
N ALA A 568 -12.00 -13.81 4.76
CA ALA A 568 -12.92 -14.89 5.10
C ALA A 568 -12.18 -16.22 5.38
N ASN A 569 -11.22 -16.60 4.53
CA ASN A 569 -10.39 -17.78 4.72
C ASN A 569 -9.53 -17.68 5.99
N LEU A 570 -8.92 -16.52 6.23
CA LEU A 570 -8.09 -16.24 7.40
C LEU A 570 -8.88 -16.34 8.72
N TYR A 571 -10.07 -15.74 8.79
CA TYR A 571 -10.91 -15.81 9.98
C TYR A 571 -11.53 -17.22 10.18
N ARG A 572 -11.89 -17.94 9.10
CA ARG A 572 -12.27 -19.37 9.16
C ARG A 572 -11.13 -20.25 9.69
N ALA A 573 -9.88 -20.01 9.26
CA ALA A 573 -8.69 -20.68 9.79
C ALA A 573 -8.40 -20.36 11.27
N CYS A 574 -8.99 -19.29 11.80
CA CYS A 574 -8.96 -18.93 13.22
C CYS A 574 -10.20 -19.39 14.01
N GLY A 575 -11.07 -20.20 13.39
CA GLY A 575 -12.23 -20.82 14.03
C GLY A 575 -13.47 -19.92 14.15
N TRP A 576 -13.54 -18.80 13.42
CA TRP A 576 -14.75 -17.98 13.33
C TRP A 576 -15.79 -18.63 12.42
N ASP A 577 -17.07 -18.48 12.77
CA ASP A 577 -18.20 -18.75 11.88
C ASP A 577 -18.36 -17.57 10.92
N VAL A 578 -17.81 -17.69 9.70
CA VAL A 578 -17.76 -16.58 8.72
C VAL A 578 -18.77 -16.77 7.60
N THR A 579 -19.71 -15.84 7.52
CA THR A 579 -20.65 -15.65 6.41
C THR A 579 -20.07 -14.68 5.38
N THR A 580 -19.87 -15.13 4.14
CA THR A 580 -19.47 -14.27 3.01
C THR A 580 -20.69 -13.66 2.32
N MET A 581 -20.71 -12.34 2.21
CA MET A 581 -21.83 -11.58 1.65
C MET A 581 -21.39 -10.75 0.44
N ASN A 582 -22.14 -10.84 -0.64
CA ASN A 582 -22.03 -9.93 -1.78
C ASN A 582 -23.22 -8.97 -1.71
N TYR A 583 -22.99 -7.67 -1.55
CA TYR A 583 -24.07 -6.67 -1.44
C TYR A 583 -24.17 -5.91 -2.77
N LEU A 584 -24.96 -6.45 -3.69
CA LEU A 584 -25.05 -5.95 -5.05
C LEU A 584 -25.66 -4.55 -5.12
N GLY A 585 -25.07 -3.68 -5.94
CA GLY A 585 -25.65 -2.41 -6.35
C GLY A 585 -26.78 -2.64 -7.35
N ASP A 586 -27.87 -3.24 -6.88
CA ASP A 586 -28.98 -3.77 -7.67
C ASP A 586 -30.26 -2.91 -7.61
N TRP A 587 -30.18 -1.68 -7.10
CA TRP A 587 -31.30 -0.74 -7.04
C TRP A 587 -30.89 0.68 -7.48
N GLY A 588 -31.80 1.40 -8.15
CA GLY A 588 -31.57 2.80 -8.54
C GLY A 588 -31.97 3.17 -9.97
N LYS A 589 -31.84 4.46 -10.31
CA LYS A 589 -32.28 5.03 -11.60
C LYS A 589 -31.64 4.38 -12.83
N GLN A 590 -30.46 3.78 -12.70
CA GLN A 590 -29.79 3.04 -13.77
C GLN A 590 -30.65 1.88 -14.32
N PHE A 591 -31.49 1.25 -13.51
CA PHE A 591 -32.42 0.21 -13.96
C PHE A 591 -33.57 0.74 -14.81
N GLY A 592 -33.97 2.01 -14.61
CA GLY A 592 -34.92 2.67 -15.49
C GLY A 592 -34.39 2.78 -16.92
N LEU A 593 -33.15 3.25 -17.08
CA LEU A 593 -32.48 3.31 -18.39
C LEU A 593 -32.29 1.89 -18.98
N LEU A 594 -31.87 0.93 -18.16
CA LEU A 594 -31.66 -0.45 -18.58
C LEU A 594 -32.95 -1.13 -19.08
N ALA A 595 -34.09 -0.89 -18.42
CA ALA A 595 -35.39 -1.41 -18.83
C ALA A 595 -35.90 -0.76 -20.13
N VAL A 596 -35.68 0.56 -20.31
CA VAL A 596 -35.97 1.25 -21.58
C VAL A 596 -35.09 0.70 -22.71
N ALA A 597 -33.79 0.49 -22.45
CA ALA A 597 -32.88 -0.13 -23.40
C ALA A 597 -33.36 -1.53 -23.80
N PHE A 598 -33.70 -2.37 -22.82
CA PHE A 598 -34.13 -3.73 -23.08
C PHE A 598 -35.45 -3.79 -23.86
N ARG A 599 -36.40 -2.87 -23.58
CA ARG A 599 -37.64 -2.74 -24.37
C ARG A 599 -37.41 -2.27 -25.81
N LYS A 600 -36.37 -1.47 -26.08
CA LYS A 600 -36.07 -0.94 -27.43
C LYS A 600 -35.18 -1.86 -28.27
N ILE A 601 -34.13 -2.43 -27.68
CA ILE A 601 -33.05 -3.15 -28.36
C ILE A 601 -32.60 -4.43 -27.64
N GLY A 602 -33.27 -4.83 -26.56
CA GLY A 602 -32.95 -6.03 -25.80
C GLY A 602 -33.36 -7.32 -26.51
N SER A 603 -32.70 -8.43 -26.14
CA SER A 603 -33.03 -9.77 -26.60
C SER A 603 -32.97 -10.75 -25.43
N ARG A 604 -34.03 -11.55 -25.25
CA ARG A 604 -34.08 -12.62 -24.22
C ARG A 604 -32.98 -13.66 -24.47
N ASP A 605 -32.85 -14.15 -25.71
CA ASP A 605 -31.79 -15.08 -26.11
C ASP A 605 -30.37 -14.56 -25.81
N ALA A 606 -30.13 -13.25 -25.92
CA ALA A 606 -28.84 -12.65 -25.62
C ALA A 606 -28.62 -12.53 -24.10
N LEU A 607 -29.66 -12.14 -23.36
CA LEU A 607 -29.67 -12.04 -21.91
C LEU A 607 -29.42 -13.41 -21.23
N GLU A 608 -30.01 -14.48 -21.76
CA GLU A 608 -29.80 -15.85 -21.26
C GLU A 608 -28.39 -16.39 -21.54
N ARG A 609 -27.72 -15.94 -22.62
CA ARG A 609 -26.36 -16.36 -22.97
C ARG A 609 -25.29 -15.64 -22.16
N ASP A 610 -25.37 -14.32 -22.06
CA ASP A 610 -24.47 -13.52 -21.23
C ASP A 610 -25.17 -12.26 -20.73
N ALA A 611 -25.83 -12.38 -19.58
CA ALA A 611 -26.60 -11.30 -18.98
C ALA A 611 -25.75 -10.04 -18.74
N ILE A 612 -24.54 -10.18 -18.19
CA ILE A 612 -23.70 -9.02 -17.84
C ILE A 612 -23.27 -8.29 -19.10
N LYS A 613 -22.83 -9.02 -20.14
CA LYS A 613 -22.41 -8.41 -21.41
C LYS A 613 -23.60 -7.77 -22.13
N HIS A 614 -24.72 -8.47 -22.28
CA HIS A 614 -25.87 -7.95 -23.00
C HIS A 614 -26.47 -6.71 -22.30
N LEU A 615 -26.61 -6.75 -20.97
CA LEU A 615 -27.08 -5.60 -20.19
C LEU A 615 -26.10 -4.42 -20.29
N PHE A 616 -24.79 -4.66 -20.32
CA PHE A 616 -23.80 -3.60 -20.55
C PHE A 616 -23.91 -2.98 -21.95
N ASP A 617 -23.97 -3.80 -23.00
CA ASP A 617 -24.01 -3.34 -24.39
C ASP A 617 -25.24 -2.45 -24.65
N ILE A 618 -26.43 -2.87 -24.18
CA ILE A 618 -27.65 -2.05 -24.30
C ILE A 618 -27.61 -0.82 -23.38
N TYR A 619 -26.95 -0.89 -22.21
CA TYR A 619 -26.77 0.26 -21.33
C TYR A 619 -25.87 1.32 -21.97
N VAL A 620 -24.76 0.93 -22.60
CA VAL A 620 -23.89 1.88 -23.32
C VAL A 620 -24.65 2.54 -24.46
N GLN A 621 -25.43 1.77 -25.23
CA GLN A 621 -26.20 2.32 -26.34
C GLN A 621 -27.28 3.29 -25.85
N ILE A 622 -28.11 2.93 -24.87
CA ILE A 622 -29.19 3.84 -24.40
C ILE A 622 -28.66 5.13 -23.77
N ASN A 623 -27.47 5.12 -23.17
CA ASN A 623 -26.86 6.34 -22.65
C ASN A 623 -26.42 7.28 -23.79
N ARG A 624 -25.88 6.74 -24.89
CA ARG A 624 -25.58 7.53 -26.11
C ARG A 624 -26.85 8.08 -26.74
N ASP A 625 -27.89 7.26 -26.83
CA ASP A 625 -29.19 7.67 -27.39
C ASP A 625 -29.84 8.77 -26.54
N ALA A 626 -29.77 8.66 -25.20
CA ALA A 626 -30.28 9.67 -24.27
C ALA A 626 -29.47 10.98 -24.32
N GLU A 627 -28.14 10.89 -24.42
CA GLU A 627 -27.27 12.05 -24.55
C GLU A 627 -27.52 12.79 -25.88
N ALA A 628 -27.69 12.06 -26.98
CA ALA A 628 -28.08 12.62 -28.28
C ALA A 628 -29.46 13.30 -28.24
N GLU A 629 -30.47 12.67 -27.62
CA GLU A 629 -31.81 13.26 -27.43
C GLU A 629 -31.74 14.57 -26.62
N VAL A 630 -30.97 14.58 -25.53
CA VAL A 630 -30.75 15.78 -24.70
C VAL A 630 -30.08 16.89 -25.50
N GLN A 631 -29.05 16.60 -26.29
CA GLN A 631 -28.40 17.59 -27.15
C GLN A 631 -29.35 18.13 -28.24
N GLU A 632 -30.20 17.30 -28.83
CA GLU A 632 -31.20 17.73 -29.81
C GLU A 632 -32.24 18.69 -29.18
N ILE A 633 -32.68 18.41 -27.95
CA ILE A 633 -33.58 19.30 -27.19
C ILE A 633 -32.91 20.64 -26.89
N ILE A 634 -31.65 20.63 -26.46
CA ILE A 634 -30.85 21.84 -26.21
C ILE A 634 -30.71 22.68 -27.49
N GLN A 635 -30.35 22.06 -28.61
CA GLN A 635 -30.23 22.74 -29.90
C GLN A 635 -31.55 23.37 -30.35
N LYS A 636 -32.69 22.68 -30.20
CA LYS A 636 -34.02 23.23 -30.50
C LYS A 636 -34.36 24.43 -29.62
N LYS A 637 -34.06 24.37 -28.32
CA LYS A 637 -34.28 25.48 -27.38
C LYS A 637 -33.40 26.69 -27.70
N ARG A 638 -32.10 26.48 -27.93
CA ARG A 638 -31.16 27.54 -28.34
C ARG A 638 -31.58 28.20 -29.67
N ALA A 639 -32.02 27.41 -30.65
CA ALA A 639 -32.53 27.92 -31.92
C ALA A 639 -33.81 28.77 -31.76
N ALA A 640 -34.75 28.34 -30.90
CA ALA A 640 -35.96 29.11 -30.60
C ALA A 640 -35.63 30.43 -29.87
N ALA A 641 -34.76 30.39 -28.85
CA ALA A 641 -34.32 31.56 -28.11
C ALA A 641 -33.57 32.57 -29.00
N LYS A 642 -32.75 32.07 -29.94
CA LYS A 642 -32.08 32.91 -30.96
C LYS A 642 -33.10 33.63 -31.84
N ALA A 643 -34.07 32.91 -32.39
CA ALA A 643 -35.09 33.49 -33.26
C ALA A 643 -35.96 34.53 -32.53
N GLU A 644 -36.25 34.32 -31.23
CA GLU A 644 -36.96 35.29 -30.41
C GLU A 644 -36.13 36.55 -30.12
N ALA A 645 -34.82 36.40 -29.83
CA ALA A 645 -33.92 37.53 -29.62
C ALA A 645 -33.75 38.38 -30.90
N GLU A 646 -33.56 37.73 -32.05
CA GLU A 646 -33.49 38.39 -33.36
C GLU A 646 -34.78 39.16 -33.67
N ALA A 647 -35.95 38.57 -33.40
CA ALA A 647 -37.25 39.24 -33.56
C ALA A 647 -37.44 40.45 -32.62
N GLN A 648 -36.75 40.48 -31.47
CA GLN A 648 -36.74 41.60 -30.53
C GLN A 648 -35.61 42.62 -30.80
N GLY A 649 -34.80 42.43 -31.85
CA GLY A 649 -33.66 43.29 -32.16
C GLY A 649 -32.52 43.21 -31.13
N LYS A 650 -32.41 42.08 -30.41
CA LYS A 650 -31.36 41.82 -29.41
C LYS A 650 -30.34 40.83 -29.96
N GLU A 651 -29.09 41.02 -29.57
CA GLU A 651 -28.00 40.09 -29.89
C GLU A 651 -28.12 38.82 -29.02
N TYR A 652 -27.99 37.65 -29.65
CA TYR A 652 -28.05 36.34 -28.97
C TYR A 652 -26.66 35.70 -28.95
N ALA A 653 -26.03 35.71 -27.77
CA ALA A 653 -24.77 35.05 -27.48
C ALA A 653 -24.99 33.94 -26.45
N PRO A 654 -25.12 32.66 -26.85
CA PRO A 654 -25.14 31.53 -25.93
C PRO A 654 -23.73 31.15 -25.48
N ASP A 655 -23.61 30.51 -24.32
CA ASP A 655 -22.35 29.89 -23.88
C ASP A 655 -21.91 28.79 -24.87
N GLU A 656 -20.59 28.64 -25.06
CA GLU A 656 -20.02 27.64 -25.99
C GLU A 656 -20.44 26.20 -25.64
N GLU A 657 -20.51 25.86 -24.36
CA GLU A 657 -21.01 24.57 -23.86
C GLU A 657 -22.37 24.72 -23.13
N PRO A 658 -23.23 23.68 -23.13
CA PRO A 658 -24.46 23.68 -22.35
C PRO A 658 -24.22 23.64 -20.84
N GLN A 659 -24.70 24.66 -20.13
CA GLN A 659 -24.58 24.74 -18.68
C GLN A 659 -25.47 23.70 -17.98
N LYS A 660 -25.06 23.24 -16.78
CA LYS A 660 -25.79 22.21 -16.01
C LYS A 660 -27.31 22.44 -15.88
N PRO A 661 -27.83 23.66 -15.61
CA PRO A 661 -29.27 23.90 -15.55
C PRO A 661 -30.00 23.69 -16.89
N GLU A 662 -29.35 24.01 -18.02
CA GLU A 662 -29.88 23.82 -19.37
C GLU A 662 -29.96 22.31 -19.70
N VAL A 663 -28.90 21.57 -19.36
CA VAL A 663 -28.84 20.11 -19.51
C VAL A 663 -29.90 19.42 -18.65
N ASP A 664 -30.05 19.81 -17.38
CA ASP A 664 -31.03 19.20 -16.50
C ASP A 664 -32.47 19.54 -16.92
N ALA A 665 -32.74 20.74 -17.42
CA ALA A 665 -34.04 21.10 -18.02
C ALA A 665 -34.34 20.30 -19.31
N ALA A 666 -33.33 20.01 -20.15
CA ALA A 666 -33.50 19.14 -21.32
C ALA A 666 -33.76 17.67 -20.94
N LYS A 667 -33.16 17.18 -19.84
CA LYS A 667 -33.45 15.84 -19.28
C LYS A 667 -34.86 15.71 -18.71
N GLU A 668 -35.53 16.79 -18.30
CA GLU A 668 -36.94 16.73 -17.92
C GLU A 668 -37.87 16.55 -19.14
N GLU A 669 -37.46 17.00 -20.34
CA GLU A 669 -38.22 16.84 -21.58
C GLU A 669 -37.89 15.57 -22.38
N SER A 670 -36.68 15.02 -22.23
CA SER A 670 -36.25 13.75 -22.86
C SER A 670 -37.26 12.61 -22.63
N ALA A 671 -37.69 11.95 -23.70
CA ALA A 671 -38.60 10.82 -23.62
C ALA A 671 -37.91 9.61 -22.97
N ILE A 672 -36.62 9.37 -23.26
CA ILE A 672 -35.84 8.28 -22.67
C ILE A 672 -35.72 8.45 -21.15
N HIS A 673 -35.38 9.66 -20.68
CA HIS A 673 -35.32 9.94 -19.24
C HIS A 673 -36.69 9.90 -18.57
N ASN A 674 -37.76 10.30 -19.25
CA ASN A 674 -39.13 10.18 -18.73
C ASN A 674 -39.62 8.74 -18.59
N GLU A 675 -39.34 7.87 -19.57
CA GLU A 675 -39.65 6.43 -19.46
C GLU A 675 -38.80 5.76 -18.36
N ALA A 676 -37.52 6.11 -18.26
CA ALA A 676 -36.65 5.61 -17.19
C ALA A 676 -37.11 6.04 -15.79
N ARG A 677 -37.55 7.31 -15.62
CA ARG A 677 -38.18 7.80 -14.38
C ARG A 677 -39.46 7.03 -14.06
N LYS A 678 -40.33 6.78 -15.04
CA LYS A 678 -41.58 6.01 -14.85
C LYS A 678 -41.31 4.57 -14.43
N PHE A 679 -40.37 3.88 -15.06
CA PHE A 679 -40.01 2.51 -14.70
C PHE A 679 -39.44 2.41 -13.27
N PHE A 680 -38.51 3.32 -12.92
CA PHE A 680 -37.94 3.35 -11.57
C PHE A 680 -39.00 3.68 -10.50
N ALA A 681 -39.90 4.62 -10.76
CA ALA A 681 -41.05 4.89 -9.89
C ALA A 681 -42.00 3.67 -9.78
N GLY A 682 -42.16 2.88 -10.85
CA GLY A 682 -42.87 1.60 -10.81
C GLY A 682 -42.22 0.62 -9.83
N MET A 683 -40.90 0.44 -9.91
CA MET A 683 -40.14 -0.41 -8.97
C MET A 683 -40.34 0.03 -7.51
N GLU A 684 -40.23 1.34 -7.21
CA GLU A 684 -40.38 1.88 -5.86
C GLU A 684 -41.82 1.75 -5.31
N ASN A 685 -42.83 1.85 -6.17
CA ASN A 685 -44.25 1.65 -5.80
C ASN A 685 -44.70 0.18 -5.78
N GLY A 686 -43.80 -0.77 -6.06
CA GLY A 686 -44.11 -2.20 -6.02
C GLY A 686 -44.87 -2.73 -7.23
N ASP A 687 -44.80 -2.06 -8.39
CA ASP A 687 -45.38 -2.55 -9.64
C ASP A 687 -44.81 -3.91 -10.04
N GLN A 688 -45.68 -4.89 -10.29
CA GLN A 688 -45.25 -6.26 -10.53
C GLN A 688 -44.62 -6.46 -11.90
N GLU A 689 -44.95 -5.67 -12.92
CA GLU A 689 -44.28 -5.76 -14.23
C GLU A 689 -42.83 -5.26 -14.13
N SER A 690 -42.64 -4.07 -13.55
CA SER A 690 -41.32 -3.46 -13.35
C SER A 690 -40.44 -4.30 -12.43
N LEU A 691 -41.00 -4.84 -11.33
CA LEU A 691 -40.28 -5.76 -10.45
C LEU A 691 -39.98 -7.11 -11.09
N ALA A 692 -40.83 -7.65 -11.97
CA ALA A 692 -40.55 -8.91 -12.65
C ALA A 692 -39.36 -8.79 -13.59
N LEU A 693 -39.32 -7.74 -14.43
CA LEU A 693 -38.21 -7.49 -15.34
C LEU A 693 -36.90 -7.19 -14.58
N TRP A 694 -36.98 -6.44 -13.48
CA TRP A 694 -35.83 -6.19 -12.60
C TRP A 694 -35.29 -7.49 -11.96
N ARG A 695 -36.16 -8.38 -11.47
CA ARG A 695 -35.75 -9.69 -10.94
C ARG A 695 -35.07 -10.54 -12.02
N GLU A 696 -35.61 -10.56 -13.24
CA GLU A 696 -35.03 -11.28 -14.38
C GLU A 696 -33.58 -10.82 -14.66
N PHE A 697 -33.33 -9.50 -14.72
CA PHE A 697 -31.98 -8.95 -14.88
C PHE A 697 -31.05 -9.31 -13.71
N ARG A 698 -31.56 -9.20 -12.48
CA ARG A 698 -30.80 -9.45 -11.24
C ARG A 698 -30.36 -10.90 -11.12
N ASP A 699 -31.30 -11.82 -11.27
CA ASP A 699 -31.06 -13.23 -10.98
C ASP A 699 -30.19 -13.87 -12.07
N LEU A 700 -30.37 -13.50 -13.35
CA LEU A 700 -29.45 -13.90 -14.43
C LEU A 700 -28.04 -13.31 -14.26
N SER A 701 -27.92 -12.06 -13.80
CA SER A 701 -26.62 -11.47 -13.44
C SER A 701 -25.94 -12.23 -12.29
N ILE A 702 -26.70 -12.67 -11.28
CA ILE A 702 -26.18 -13.48 -10.16
C ILE A 702 -25.63 -14.82 -10.66
N GLU A 703 -26.32 -15.51 -11.58
CA GLU A 703 -25.80 -16.78 -12.12
C GLU A 703 -24.52 -16.59 -12.94
N LYS A 704 -24.41 -15.53 -13.76
CA LYS A 704 -23.14 -15.20 -14.45
C LYS A 704 -22.04 -14.81 -13.44
N TYR A 705 -22.35 -14.02 -12.42
CA TYR A 705 -21.39 -13.68 -11.36
C TYR A 705 -20.89 -14.91 -10.59
N LYS A 706 -21.75 -15.88 -10.28
CA LYS A 706 -21.34 -17.14 -9.65
C LYS A 706 -20.28 -17.86 -10.46
N GLN A 707 -20.36 -17.85 -11.79
CA GLN A 707 -19.36 -18.46 -12.67
C GLN A 707 -18.01 -17.72 -12.57
N VAL A 708 -18.03 -16.38 -12.64
CA VAL A 708 -16.81 -15.54 -12.54
C VAL A 708 -16.14 -15.69 -11.17
N TYR A 709 -16.91 -15.69 -10.07
CA TYR A 709 -16.37 -15.92 -8.73
C TYR A 709 -15.88 -17.37 -8.54
N ALA A 710 -16.60 -18.37 -9.05
CA ALA A 710 -16.19 -19.76 -8.97
C ALA A 710 -14.86 -20.00 -9.69
N ARG A 711 -14.64 -19.37 -10.86
CA ARG A 711 -13.34 -19.35 -11.54
C ARG A 711 -12.27 -18.81 -10.58
N LEU A 712 -12.48 -17.65 -9.96
CA LEU A 712 -11.60 -17.10 -8.91
C LEU A 712 -11.50 -17.94 -7.61
N ASN A 713 -12.03 -19.17 -7.53
CA ASN A 713 -12.09 -20.00 -6.32
C ASN A 713 -12.86 -19.33 -5.17
N ILE A 714 -13.91 -18.55 -5.48
CA ILE A 714 -14.71 -17.77 -4.54
C ILE A 714 -16.17 -18.22 -4.58
N THR A 715 -16.74 -18.43 -3.40
CA THR A 715 -18.17 -18.67 -3.21
C THR A 715 -18.72 -17.75 -2.12
N PHE A 716 -19.89 -17.18 -2.40
CA PHE A 716 -20.64 -16.36 -1.46
C PHE A 716 -21.73 -17.20 -0.80
N ASP A 717 -21.84 -17.10 0.53
CA ASP A 717 -22.95 -17.70 1.28
C ASP A 717 -24.27 -16.95 0.98
N ILE A 718 -24.19 -15.64 0.70
CA ILE A 718 -25.35 -14.77 0.45
C ILE A 718 -25.09 -13.78 -0.70
N TYR A 719 -26.00 -13.73 -1.66
CA TYR A 719 -26.14 -12.63 -2.62
C TYR A 719 -27.25 -11.68 -2.15
N ALA A 720 -26.84 -10.66 -1.40
CA ALA A 720 -27.68 -9.55 -0.95
C ALA A 720 -27.68 -8.43 -2.01
N GLY A 721 -28.38 -7.33 -1.72
CA GLY A 721 -28.33 -6.13 -2.54
C GLY A 721 -29.07 -4.97 -1.90
N GLU A 722 -28.85 -3.78 -2.44
CA GLU A 722 -29.53 -2.54 -2.04
C GLU A 722 -31.06 -2.68 -2.07
N SER A 723 -31.57 -3.45 -3.03
CA SER A 723 -32.99 -3.78 -3.21
C SER A 723 -33.63 -4.57 -2.05
N LEU A 724 -32.83 -5.30 -1.28
CA LEU A 724 -33.32 -6.18 -0.22
C LEU A 724 -33.50 -5.44 1.12
N VAL A 725 -32.96 -4.22 1.26
CA VAL A 725 -33.14 -3.41 2.46
C VAL A 725 -34.56 -2.84 2.47
N SER A 726 -35.39 -3.34 3.38
CA SER A 726 -36.82 -3.03 3.35
C SER A 726 -37.11 -1.54 3.55
N ALA A 727 -38.18 -1.05 2.91
CA ALA A 727 -38.64 0.33 3.07
C ALA A 727 -38.98 0.64 4.54
N GLU A 728 -39.47 -0.35 5.30
CA GLU A 728 -39.75 -0.20 6.73
C GLU A 728 -38.47 -0.05 7.57
N SER A 729 -37.38 -0.77 7.27
CA SER A 729 -36.10 -0.55 7.95
C SER A 729 -35.49 0.82 7.63
N GLN A 730 -35.63 1.30 6.39
CA GLN A 730 -35.22 2.66 6.03
C GLN A 730 -36.07 3.72 6.77
N ALA A 731 -37.38 3.52 6.85
CA ALA A 731 -38.28 4.39 7.61
C ALA A 731 -37.97 4.36 9.12
N ALA A 732 -37.70 3.17 9.68
CA ALA A 732 -37.31 2.99 11.08
C ALA A 732 -35.98 3.69 11.40
N ALA A 733 -34.99 3.62 10.51
CA ALA A 733 -33.74 4.37 10.62
C ALA A 733 -34.01 5.88 10.70
N VAL A 734 -34.83 6.44 9.79
CA VAL A 734 -35.19 7.87 9.80
C VAL A 734 -35.98 8.27 11.04
N ARG A 735 -36.90 7.42 11.54
CA ARG A 735 -37.64 7.67 12.79
C ARG A 735 -36.68 7.73 13.98
N LYS A 736 -35.82 6.72 14.14
CA LYS A 736 -34.85 6.67 15.23
C LYS A 736 -33.85 7.82 15.20
N LEU A 737 -33.36 8.21 14.03
CA LEU A 737 -32.50 9.41 13.86
C LEU A 737 -33.16 10.70 14.36
N LYS A 738 -34.48 10.84 14.21
CA LYS A 738 -35.25 11.98 14.75
C LYS A 738 -35.47 11.85 16.26
N GLU A 739 -35.84 10.67 16.74
CA GLU A 739 -36.06 10.38 18.17
C GLU A 739 -34.79 10.62 19.01
N ASP A 740 -33.63 10.19 18.50
CA ASP A 740 -32.31 10.41 19.12
C ASP A 740 -31.80 11.86 18.96
N ASN A 741 -32.53 12.74 18.26
CA ASN A 741 -32.14 14.12 17.93
C ASN A 741 -30.79 14.24 17.19
N ILE A 742 -30.50 13.31 16.28
CA ILE A 742 -29.26 13.26 15.50
C ILE A 742 -29.37 14.05 14.18
N VAL A 743 -30.58 14.17 13.62
CA VAL A 743 -30.85 14.90 12.37
C VAL A 743 -31.47 16.28 12.61
N HIS A 744 -31.15 17.21 11.71
CA HIS A 744 -31.73 18.54 11.64
C HIS A 744 -32.36 18.78 10.27
N ASP A 745 -33.46 19.52 10.24
CA ASP A 745 -34.06 20.01 8.99
C ASP A 745 -33.29 21.22 8.47
N GLN A 746 -32.88 21.16 7.22
CA GLN A 746 -32.31 22.30 6.50
C GLN A 746 -33.06 22.49 5.19
N ARG A 747 -34.07 23.38 5.21
CA ARG A 747 -34.92 23.70 4.06
C ARG A 747 -35.64 22.44 3.52
N GLY A 748 -36.16 21.59 4.40
CA GLY A 748 -36.92 20.37 4.08
C GLY A 748 -36.09 19.13 3.78
N ALA A 749 -34.75 19.22 3.72
CA ALA A 749 -33.87 18.06 3.70
C ALA A 749 -33.42 17.71 5.12
N LEU A 750 -33.21 16.43 5.42
CA LEU A 750 -32.65 15.99 6.69
C LEU A 750 -31.17 15.70 6.54
N LEU A 751 -30.35 16.29 7.40
CA LEU A 751 -28.91 16.08 7.46
C LEU A 751 -28.47 15.72 8.88
N ILE A 752 -27.35 15.02 8.99
CA ILE A 752 -26.62 14.80 10.23
C ILE A 752 -25.37 15.68 10.19
N ASP A 753 -25.07 16.35 11.30
CA ASP A 753 -23.85 17.14 11.48
C ASP A 753 -22.86 16.34 12.34
N LEU A 754 -21.72 15.99 11.73
CA LEU A 754 -20.64 15.22 12.35
C LEU A 754 -19.35 16.05 12.41
N GLU A 755 -19.42 17.38 12.34
CA GLU A 755 -18.25 18.27 12.46
C GLU A 755 -17.51 18.08 13.79
N LYS A 756 -18.28 17.84 14.86
CA LYS A 756 -17.75 17.45 16.19
C LYS A 756 -16.81 16.24 16.15
N TYR A 757 -16.94 15.39 15.12
CA TYR A 757 -16.14 14.19 14.90
C TYR A 757 -15.17 14.31 13.73
N LYS A 758 -15.06 15.50 13.11
CA LYS A 758 -14.27 15.78 11.89
C LYS A 758 -14.69 14.94 10.69
N LEU A 759 -16.01 14.74 10.52
CA LEU A 759 -16.60 13.96 9.41
C LEU A 759 -17.55 14.79 8.53
N GLY A 760 -17.59 16.11 8.69
CA GLY A 760 -18.44 17.00 7.90
C GLY A 760 -19.94 16.80 8.17
N LYS A 761 -20.76 17.11 7.17
CA LYS A 761 -22.22 16.89 7.18
C LYS A 761 -22.60 15.82 6.18
N THR A 762 -23.68 15.09 6.45
CA THR A 762 -24.15 14.02 5.56
C THR A 762 -25.68 14.06 5.43
N PRO A 763 -26.24 14.19 4.22
CA PRO A 763 -27.67 14.18 4.00
C PRO A 763 -28.22 12.74 4.09
N VAL A 764 -29.32 12.56 4.82
CA VAL A 764 -29.98 11.25 4.98
C VAL A 764 -31.29 11.15 4.20
N MET A 765 -31.94 12.29 3.93
CA MET A 765 -33.20 12.36 3.20
C MET A 765 -33.31 13.70 2.46
N LYS A 766 -33.79 13.65 1.21
CA LYS A 766 -34.02 14.82 0.37
C LYS A 766 -35.37 15.51 0.67
N ARG A 767 -35.58 16.70 0.08
CA ARG A 767 -36.81 17.49 0.19
C ARG A 767 -38.07 16.80 -0.33
N ASP A 768 -37.90 15.90 -1.30
CA ASP A 768 -38.95 15.06 -1.89
C ASP A 768 -39.28 13.82 -1.02
N GLY A 769 -38.60 13.64 0.12
CA GLY A 769 -38.74 12.49 1.00
C GLY A 769 -37.89 11.28 0.58
N THR A 770 -37.16 11.33 -0.54
CA THR A 770 -36.32 10.20 -0.99
C THR A 770 -35.14 9.98 -0.05
N THR A 771 -34.94 8.73 0.36
CA THR A 771 -33.80 8.29 1.18
C THR A 771 -32.50 8.22 0.38
N LEU A 772 -31.38 8.36 1.06
CA LEU A 772 -30.03 8.28 0.47
C LEU A 772 -29.29 7.01 0.88
N TYR A 773 -28.16 6.71 0.23
CA TYR A 773 -27.35 5.50 0.46
C TYR A 773 -27.04 5.26 1.94
N ILE A 774 -26.65 6.31 2.69
CA ILE A 774 -26.37 6.20 4.13
C ILE A 774 -27.59 5.71 4.94
N THR A 775 -28.81 6.10 4.58
CA THR A 775 -30.05 5.64 5.23
C THR A 775 -30.35 4.18 4.91
N ARG A 776 -30.03 3.76 3.67
CA ARG A 776 -30.11 2.35 3.24
C ARG A 776 -29.08 1.49 3.98
N ASP A 777 -27.85 1.97 4.14
CA ASP A 777 -26.79 1.24 4.84
C ASP A 777 -27.07 1.14 6.35
N ILE A 778 -27.64 2.17 6.98
CA ILE A 778 -28.14 2.11 8.36
C ILE A 778 -29.24 1.04 8.50
N GLY A 779 -30.27 1.08 7.65
CA GLY A 779 -31.33 0.08 7.66
C GLY A 779 -30.81 -1.34 7.44
N GLY A 780 -29.95 -1.53 6.43
CA GLY A 780 -29.35 -2.82 6.09
C GLY A 780 -28.45 -3.35 7.20
N ALA A 781 -27.67 -2.51 7.87
CA ALA A 781 -26.83 -2.93 9.01
C ALA A 781 -27.66 -3.42 10.19
N VAL A 782 -28.77 -2.72 10.50
CA VAL A 782 -29.72 -3.15 11.53
C VAL A 782 -30.36 -4.48 11.16
N GLU A 783 -30.86 -4.66 9.92
CA GLU A 783 -31.42 -5.94 9.45
C GLU A 783 -30.40 -7.09 9.55
N ARG A 784 -29.14 -6.85 9.16
CA ARG A 784 -28.06 -7.84 9.25
C ARG A 784 -27.75 -8.19 10.70
N TYR A 785 -27.70 -7.21 11.61
CA TYR A 785 -27.47 -7.50 13.02
C TYR A 785 -28.63 -8.29 13.62
N GLU A 786 -29.88 -7.90 13.33
CA GLU A 786 -31.06 -8.63 13.81
C GLU A 786 -31.13 -10.06 13.29
N LYS A 787 -30.77 -10.29 12.01
CA LYS A 787 -30.80 -11.62 11.40
C LYS A 787 -29.67 -12.55 11.84
N TYR A 788 -28.43 -12.04 11.92
CA TYR A 788 -27.24 -12.89 12.13
C TYR A 788 -26.68 -12.85 13.56
N LYS A 789 -26.93 -11.75 14.30
CA LYS A 789 -26.35 -11.45 15.62
C LYS A 789 -24.84 -11.68 15.62
N PHE A 790 -24.15 -10.97 14.72
CA PHE A 790 -22.71 -11.09 14.52
C PHE A 790 -21.91 -10.50 15.69
N ASP A 791 -20.74 -11.06 15.96
CA ASP A 791 -19.74 -10.52 16.91
C ASP A 791 -18.76 -9.56 16.22
N LYS A 792 -18.72 -9.57 14.88
CA LYS A 792 -17.93 -8.64 14.05
C LYS A 792 -18.50 -8.57 12.63
N MET A 793 -18.45 -7.41 11.98
CA MET A 793 -18.74 -7.29 10.55
C MET A 793 -17.66 -6.50 9.83
N ILE A 794 -17.14 -7.04 8.73
CA ILE A 794 -16.12 -6.42 7.89
C ILE A 794 -16.75 -5.96 6.58
N TYR A 795 -16.50 -4.71 6.21
CA TYR A 795 -16.82 -4.11 4.92
C TYR A 795 -15.53 -3.91 4.13
N VAL A 796 -15.38 -4.58 2.97
CA VAL A 796 -14.20 -4.49 2.11
C VAL A 796 -14.48 -3.55 0.94
N VAL A 797 -14.33 -2.24 1.15
CA VAL A 797 -14.75 -1.18 0.22
C VAL A 797 -13.55 -0.28 -0.11
N ALA A 798 -13.42 0.16 -1.37
CA ALA A 798 -12.29 0.98 -1.83
C ALA A 798 -12.11 2.27 -1.00
N SER A 799 -10.87 2.78 -0.92
CA SER A 799 -10.55 3.97 -0.09
C SER A 799 -11.27 5.25 -0.52
N GLN A 800 -11.82 5.30 -1.73
CA GLN A 800 -12.71 6.38 -2.18
C GLN A 800 -13.97 6.54 -1.32
N GLN A 801 -14.35 5.51 -0.56
CA GLN A 801 -15.52 5.51 0.33
C GLN A 801 -15.14 5.63 1.83
N ASP A 802 -13.87 5.93 2.16
CA ASP A 802 -13.39 6.09 3.55
C ASP A 802 -14.27 7.07 4.36
N LEU A 803 -14.71 8.18 3.74
CA LEU A 803 -15.58 9.16 4.41
C LEU A 803 -16.99 8.62 4.65
N HIS A 804 -17.61 7.99 3.65
CA HIS A 804 -18.97 7.41 3.75
C HIS A 804 -19.04 6.36 4.86
N LEU A 805 -18.12 5.38 4.85
CA LEU A 805 -18.08 4.33 5.88
C LEU A 805 -17.81 4.91 7.28
N ALA A 806 -16.95 5.93 7.40
CA ALA A 806 -16.69 6.59 8.67
C ALA A 806 -17.90 7.37 9.21
N GLN A 807 -18.62 8.09 8.34
CA GLN A 807 -19.89 8.75 8.68
C GLN A 807 -20.93 7.72 9.12
N PHE A 808 -21.19 6.71 8.29
CA PHE A 808 -22.14 5.64 8.52
C PHE A 808 -21.91 4.90 9.86
N PHE A 809 -20.70 4.42 10.13
CA PHE A 809 -20.38 3.77 11.41
C PHE A 809 -20.56 4.74 12.58
N LYS A 810 -20.18 6.01 12.42
CA LYS A 810 -20.34 6.99 13.49
C LYS A 810 -21.80 7.31 13.78
N VAL A 811 -22.66 7.31 12.77
CA VAL A 811 -24.11 7.46 12.94
C VAL A 811 -24.70 6.29 13.72
N LEU A 812 -24.31 5.04 13.42
CA LEU A 812 -24.76 3.87 14.18
C LEU A 812 -24.33 3.91 15.67
N ASP A 813 -23.12 4.41 15.95
CA ASP A 813 -22.64 4.65 17.33
C ASP A 813 -23.47 5.74 18.04
N LEU A 814 -23.78 6.85 17.36
CA LEU A 814 -24.65 7.91 17.90
C LEU A 814 -26.09 7.44 18.15
N MET A 815 -26.60 6.53 17.31
CA MET A 815 -27.90 5.86 17.49
C MET A 815 -27.91 4.86 18.68
N GLY A 816 -26.78 4.69 19.38
CA GLY A 816 -26.68 3.85 20.58
C GLY A 816 -26.55 2.36 20.29
N TYR A 817 -26.28 1.95 19.05
CA TYR A 817 -26.09 0.54 18.72
C TYR A 817 -24.75 0.03 19.25
N ALA A 818 -24.78 -0.76 20.32
CA ALA A 818 -23.58 -1.26 21.00
C ALA A 818 -22.65 -2.14 20.14
N TRP A 819 -23.16 -2.67 19.02
CA TRP A 819 -22.45 -3.47 18.02
C TRP A 819 -21.82 -2.63 16.89
N SER A 820 -22.05 -1.31 16.86
CA SER A 820 -21.44 -0.40 15.87
C SER A 820 -19.90 -0.40 15.93
N LYS A 821 -19.34 -0.55 17.14
CA LYS A 821 -17.90 -0.70 17.40
C LYS A 821 -17.29 -1.98 16.81
N ASP A 822 -18.13 -2.98 16.52
CA ASP A 822 -17.74 -4.29 16.00
C ASP A 822 -17.84 -4.32 14.45
N LEU A 823 -18.22 -3.18 13.84
CA LEU A 823 -18.09 -2.93 12.41
C LEU A 823 -16.66 -2.47 12.09
N GLN A 824 -16.12 -2.93 10.96
CA GLN A 824 -14.78 -2.55 10.50
C GLN A 824 -14.76 -2.34 8.99
N HIS A 825 -14.17 -1.22 8.57
CA HIS A 825 -13.86 -0.95 7.17
C HIS A 825 -12.43 -1.41 6.87
N ILE A 826 -12.28 -2.26 5.87
CA ILE A 826 -11.00 -2.68 5.29
C ILE A 826 -10.91 -2.05 3.91
N ASN A 827 -10.21 -0.92 3.85
CA ASN A 827 -10.01 -0.18 2.61
C ASN A 827 -8.85 -0.70 1.76
N PHE A 828 -8.83 -0.32 0.48
CA PHE A 828 -7.78 -0.63 -0.48
C PHE A 828 -7.65 0.48 -1.54
N GLY A 829 -6.46 0.65 -2.11
CA GLY A 829 -6.17 1.63 -3.16
C GLY A 829 -6.63 1.18 -4.55
N MET A 830 -6.75 2.09 -5.51
CA MET A 830 -7.22 1.76 -6.86
C MET A 830 -6.15 1.10 -7.73
N VAL A 831 -6.59 0.28 -8.69
CA VAL A 831 -5.75 -0.15 -9.81
C VAL A 831 -5.71 0.96 -10.85
N ARG A 832 -4.50 1.39 -11.25
CA ARG A 832 -4.26 2.40 -12.28
C ARG A 832 -4.14 1.72 -13.66
N GLY A 833 -4.35 2.48 -14.73
CA GLY A 833 -4.30 1.98 -16.12
C GLY A 833 -5.59 1.33 -16.65
N MET A 834 -6.75 1.61 -16.05
CA MET A 834 -8.07 1.19 -16.58
C MET A 834 -9.04 2.38 -16.60
N SER A 835 -9.40 2.86 -17.78
CA SER A 835 -10.30 4.01 -17.95
C SER A 835 -11.47 3.72 -18.89
N THR A 836 -12.69 3.84 -18.37
CA THR A 836 -13.95 3.80 -19.12
C THR A 836 -14.08 4.88 -20.17
N ARG A 837 -13.40 6.02 -20.01
CA ARG A 837 -13.49 7.16 -20.93
C ARG A 837 -12.46 7.12 -22.06
N LYS A 838 -11.41 6.29 -21.96
CA LYS A 838 -10.38 6.12 -23.01
C LYS A 838 -10.60 4.88 -23.90
N GLY A 839 -11.62 4.07 -23.63
CA GLY A 839 -11.85 2.80 -24.33
C GLY A 839 -10.97 1.63 -23.86
N GLU A 840 -10.19 1.81 -22.78
CA GLU A 840 -9.20 0.85 -22.27
C GLU A 840 -9.77 -0.03 -21.13
N VAL A 841 -11.09 -0.30 -21.14
CA VAL A 841 -11.70 -1.19 -20.14
C VAL A 841 -11.48 -2.63 -20.58
N LYS A 842 -10.54 -3.31 -19.92
CA LYS A 842 -10.48 -4.76 -19.98
C LYS A 842 -11.43 -5.33 -18.93
N PHE A 843 -12.36 -6.19 -19.35
CA PHE A 843 -13.19 -6.93 -18.42
C PHE A 843 -12.34 -7.94 -17.65
N LEU A 844 -12.78 -8.34 -16.44
CA LEU A 844 -12.02 -9.31 -15.67
C LEU A 844 -11.91 -10.65 -16.39
N GLU A 845 -12.96 -11.11 -17.07
CA GLU A 845 -12.91 -12.35 -17.87
C GLU A 845 -11.79 -12.26 -18.94
N GLU A 846 -11.70 -11.16 -19.70
CA GLU A 846 -10.64 -10.92 -20.68
C GLU A 846 -9.23 -10.88 -20.06
N ILE A 847 -9.09 -10.30 -18.86
CA ILE A 847 -7.83 -10.27 -18.10
C ILE A 847 -7.41 -11.69 -17.69
N LEU A 848 -8.35 -12.51 -17.22
CA LEU A 848 -8.10 -13.89 -16.82
C LEU A 848 -7.81 -14.78 -18.03
N ASP A 849 -8.51 -14.58 -19.14
CA ASP A 849 -8.29 -15.31 -20.40
C ASP A 849 -6.92 -14.98 -20.99
N ALA A 850 -6.54 -13.70 -21.07
CA ALA A 850 -5.21 -13.31 -21.51
C ALA A 850 -4.08 -13.81 -20.57
N ALA A 851 -4.34 -13.90 -19.26
CA ALA A 851 -3.40 -14.51 -18.31
C ALA A 851 -3.27 -16.03 -18.56
N LYS A 852 -4.40 -16.72 -18.73
CA LYS A 852 -4.49 -18.15 -19.02
C LYS A 852 -3.75 -18.51 -20.31
N GLU A 853 -4.03 -17.81 -21.41
CA GLU A 853 -3.42 -18.05 -22.73
C GLU A 853 -1.89 -18.00 -22.65
N ARG A 854 -1.35 -16.94 -22.04
CA ARG A 854 0.09 -16.78 -21.82
C ARG A 854 0.69 -17.92 -20.98
N MET A 855 0.01 -18.36 -19.93
CA MET A 855 0.45 -19.50 -19.13
C MET A 855 0.38 -20.81 -19.91
N HIS A 856 -0.60 -20.96 -20.79
CA HIS A 856 -0.69 -22.13 -21.65
C HIS A 856 0.43 -22.18 -22.69
N GLU A 857 0.74 -21.05 -23.33
CA GLU A 857 1.88 -20.92 -24.25
C GLU A 857 3.21 -21.28 -23.57
N GLN A 858 3.45 -20.75 -22.36
CA GLN A 858 4.66 -21.04 -21.60
C GLN A 858 4.74 -22.52 -21.17
N MET A 859 3.62 -23.14 -20.77
CA MET A 859 3.58 -24.58 -20.45
C MET A 859 3.91 -25.46 -21.68
N ARG A 860 3.45 -25.07 -22.88
CA ARG A 860 3.72 -25.80 -24.14
C ARG A 860 5.21 -25.81 -24.51
N SER A 861 6.03 -24.91 -23.96
CA SER A 861 7.49 -24.90 -24.18
C SER A 861 8.19 -26.18 -23.69
N ASN A 862 7.60 -26.91 -22.75
CA ASN A 862 8.14 -28.18 -22.24
C ASN A 862 7.21 -29.35 -22.57
N ALA A 863 7.32 -29.87 -23.80
CA ALA A 863 6.47 -30.95 -24.30
C ALA A 863 6.45 -32.21 -23.41
N GLU A 864 7.58 -32.59 -22.81
CA GLU A 864 7.68 -33.77 -21.94
C GLU A 864 6.87 -33.62 -20.64
N LYS A 865 6.92 -32.45 -19.99
CA LYS A 865 6.09 -32.17 -18.81
C LYS A 865 4.63 -31.98 -19.19
N TYR A 866 4.37 -31.24 -20.27
CA TYR A 866 3.03 -30.92 -20.77
C TYR A 866 2.22 -32.20 -21.03
N ALA A 867 2.83 -33.22 -21.65
CA ALA A 867 2.21 -34.53 -21.89
C ALA A 867 1.80 -35.29 -20.61
N GLN A 868 2.27 -34.88 -19.44
CA GLN A 868 1.93 -35.48 -18.13
C GLN A 868 0.85 -34.70 -17.37
N ILE A 869 0.30 -33.63 -17.97
CA ILE A 869 -0.75 -32.80 -17.38
C ILE A 869 -2.09 -33.30 -17.91
N ALA A 870 -2.97 -33.77 -17.01
CA ALA A 870 -4.25 -34.35 -17.39
C ALA A 870 -5.23 -33.33 -17.99
N ASP A 871 -5.16 -32.08 -17.54
CA ASP A 871 -6.00 -30.97 -18.01
C ASP A 871 -5.15 -29.70 -18.11
N PRO A 872 -4.47 -29.47 -19.27
CA PRO A 872 -3.62 -28.31 -19.47
C PRO A 872 -4.39 -26.98 -19.47
N GLU A 873 -5.66 -26.99 -19.87
CA GLU A 873 -6.54 -25.80 -19.93
C GLU A 873 -6.90 -25.30 -18.54
N ARG A 874 -7.28 -26.20 -17.63
CA ARG A 874 -7.50 -25.84 -16.23
C ARG A 874 -6.19 -25.46 -15.52
N THR A 875 -5.10 -26.15 -15.83
CA THR A 875 -3.80 -25.90 -15.21
C THR A 875 -3.27 -24.52 -15.60
N SER A 876 -3.38 -24.10 -16.87
CA SER A 876 -2.99 -22.76 -17.30
C SER A 876 -3.87 -21.66 -16.69
N ASP A 877 -5.18 -21.92 -16.52
CA ASP A 877 -6.11 -20.96 -15.89
C ASP A 877 -5.77 -20.75 -14.40
N GLU A 878 -5.51 -21.82 -13.64
CA GLU A 878 -5.10 -21.72 -12.23
C GLU A 878 -3.76 -20.98 -12.07
N ILE A 879 -2.79 -21.18 -12.98
CA ILE A 879 -1.52 -20.41 -12.96
C ILE A 879 -1.79 -18.93 -13.28
N GLY A 880 -2.60 -18.63 -14.31
CA GLY A 880 -2.97 -17.28 -14.71
C GLY A 880 -3.71 -16.53 -13.59
N MET A 881 -4.66 -17.19 -12.94
CA MET A 881 -5.34 -16.66 -11.76
C MET A 881 -4.40 -16.45 -10.57
N THR A 882 -3.43 -17.34 -10.37
CA THR A 882 -2.43 -17.17 -9.32
C THR A 882 -1.53 -15.97 -9.60
N ALA A 883 -1.12 -15.75 -10.84
CA ALA A 883 -0.37 -14.56 -11.27
C ALA A 883 -1.11 -13.27 -10.92
N ILE A 884 -2.39 -13.17 -11.30
CA ILE A 884 -3.23 -11.99 -11.05
C ILE A 884 -3.46 -11.77 -9.54
N LYS A 885 -3.83 -12.81 -8.79
CA LYS A 885 -4.08 -12.71 -7.33
C LYS A 885 -2.84 -12.29 -6.55
N ILE A 886 -1.70 -12.94 -6.81
CA ILE A 886 -0.47 -12.72 -6.05
C ILE A 886 0.10 -11.33 -6.32
N GLN A 887 0.06 -10.82 -7.55
CA GLN A 887 0.53 -9.46 -7.85
C GLN A 887 -0.20 -8.37 -7.04
N ASP A 888 -1.53 -8.46 -6.92
CA ASP A 888 -2.31 -7.52 -6.09
C ASP A 888 -1.98 -7.70 -4.59
N MET A 889 -1.95 -8.95 -4.13
CA MET A 889 -1.76 -9.31 -2.72
C MET A 889 -0.32 -9.13 -2.22
N SER A 890 0.69 -9.00 -3.10
CA SER A 890 2.08 -8.74 -2.71
C SER A 890 2.27 -7.37 -2.02
N GLY A 891 1.44 -6.38 -2.36
CA GLY A 891 1.48 -5.05 -1.77
C GLY A 891 0.69 -4.93 -0.46
N LYS A 892 0.85 -3.80 0.25
CA LYS A 892 -0.18 -3.38 1.22
C LYS A 892 -1.44 -3.01 0.47
N ARG A 893 -2.61 -3.40 0.97
CA ARG A 893 -3.89 -3.17 0.28
C ARG A 893 -4.16 -1.69 -0.06
N ILE A 894 -3.70 -0.76 0.76
CA ILE A 894 -3.88 0.69 0.57
C ILE A 894 -3.10 1.25 -0.63
N ASN A 895 -2.06 0.56 -1.09
CA ASN A 895 -1.25 1.01 -2.22
C ASN A 895 -2.08 0.96 -3.52
N PHE A 896 -1.85 1.97 -4.35
CA PHE A 896 -2.21 1.92 -5.77
C PHE A 896 -1.18 1.07 -6.52
N TYR A 897 -1.58 0.46 -7.64
CA TYR A 897 -0.64 -0.20 -8.54
C TYR A 897 -1.12 -0.14 -9.99
N ASP A 898 -0.18 -0.16 -10.93
CA ASP A 898 -0.46 -0.14 -12.37
C ASP A 898 -0.59 -1.56 -12.91
N PHE A 899 -1.65 -1.81 -13.69
CA PHE A 899 -1.90 -3.13 -14.26
C PHE A 899 -0.89 -3.46 -15.38
N ASN A 900 -0.02 -4.45 -15.15
CA ASN A 900 0.93 -4.95 -16.15
C ASN A 900 0.88 -6.49 -16.20
N LEU A 901 0.26 -7.01 -17.26
CA LEU A 901 0.07 -8.45 -17.45
C LEU A 901 1.39 -9.19 -17.67
N ASP A 902 2.36 -8.61 -18.39
CA ASP A 902 3.66 -9.25 -18.65
C ASP A 902 4.39 -9.58 -17.34
N ARG A 903 4.47 -8.58 -16.45
CA ARG A 903 5.07 -8.71 -15.11
C ARG A 903 4.32 -9.75 -14.26
N MET A 904 2.99 -9.73 -14.27
CA MET A 904 2.17 -10.70 -13.53
C MET A 904 2.47 -12.14 -13.97
N THR A 905 2.54 -12.36 -15.29
CA THR A 905 2.74 -13.68 -15.90
C THR A 905 4.21 -14.14 -15.95
N SER A 906 5.17 -13.38 -15.43
CA SER A 906 6.56 -13.82 -15.40
C SER A 906 6.76 -15.05 -14.50
N PHE A 907 7.61 -16.00 -14.93
CA PHE A 907 8.14 -17.08 -14.06
C PHE A 907 9.41 -16.65 -13.31
N GLU A 908 9.99 -15.51 -13.68
CA GLU A 908 11.15 -14.89 -13.03
C GLU A 908 10.70 -13.83 -12.02
N GLY A 909 11.30 -13.85 -10.82
CA GLY A 909 11.00 -12.94 -9.72
C GLY A 909 9.84 -13.41 -8.82
N ASP A 910 9.41 -12.52 -7.94
CA ASP A 910 8.39 -12.79 -6.92
C ASP A 910 6.97 -12.71 -7.52
N THR A 911 6.60 -13.77 -8.24
CA THR A 911 5.32 -13.86 -8.97
C THR A 911 4.46 -15.04 -8.53
N GLY A 912 3.18 -15.01 -8.90
CA GLY A 912 2.26 -16.14 -8.67
C GLY A 912 2.71 -17.46 -9.33
N PRO A 913 3.17 -17.46 -10.60
CA PRO A 913 3.72 -18.65 -11.24
C PRO A 913 4.95 -19.23 -10.54
N TYR A 914 5.82 -18.40 -9.94
CA TYR A 914 6.95 -18.88 -9.13
C TYR A 914 6.49 -19.66 -7.88
N LEU A 915 5.43 -19.20 -7.19
CA LEU A 915 4.87 -19.92 -6.04
C LEU A 915 4.24 -21.27 -6.43
N GLN A 916 3.52 -21.33 -7.56
CA GLN A 916 3.00 -22.59 -8.09
C GLN A 916 4.15 -23.54 -8.47
N TYR A 917 5.19 -23.02 -9.13
CA TYR A 917 6.37 -23.81 -9.50
C TYR A 917 7.06 -24.42 -8.29
N ALA A 918 7.22 -23.67 -7.20
CA ALA A 918 7.79 -24.18 -5.96
C ALA A 918 6.95 -25.33 -5.37
N HIS A 919 5.62 -25.19 -5.31
CA HIS A 919 4.71 -26.24 -4.84
C HIS A 919 4.78 -27.49 -5.74
N VAL A 920 4.70 -27.33 -7.06
CA VAL A 920 4.82 -28.42 -8.04
C VAL A 920 6.19 -29.12 -7.93
N ARG A 921 7.28 -28.37 -7.73
CA ARG A 921 8.64 -28.91 -7.60
C ARG A 921 8.76 -29.79 -6.34
N LEU A 922 8.15 -29.39 -5.22
CA LEU A 922 8.04 -30.22 -4.01
C LEU A 922 7.16 -31.47 -4.24
N SER A 923 5.99 -31.34 -4.86
CA SER A 923 5.16 -32.51 -5.23
C SER A 923 5.90 -33.45 -6.21
N SER A 924 6.83 -32.92 -7.01
CA SER A 924 7.65 -33.69 -7.96
C SER A 924 8.79 -34.47 -7.28
N VAL A 925 9.42 -33.95 -6.21
CA VAL A 925 10.51 -34.68 -5.54
C VAL A 925 9.99 -35.94 -4.85
N GLU A 926 8.79 -35.90 -4.24
CA GLU A 926 8.16 -37.08 -3.63
C GLU A 926 7.87 -38.16 -4.67
N ARG A 927 7.27 -37.80 -5.83
CA ARG A 927 7.02 -38.75 -6.92
C ARG A 927 8.31 -39.32 -7.54
N LYS A 928 9.39 -38.55 -7.61
CA LYS A 928 10.69 -38.98 -8.16
C LYS A 928 11.51 -39.83 -7.17
N ALA A 929 11.32 -39.63 -5.87
CA ALA A 929 11.97 -40.41 -4.81
C ALA A 929 11.25 -41.74 -4.55
N ALA A 930 9.93 -41.82 -4.76
CA ALA A 930 9.10 -42.99 -4.46
C ALA A 930 9.64 -44.38 -4.87
N PRO A 931 10.37 -44.56 -6.00
CA PRO A 931 10.98 -45.86 -6.35
C PRO A 931 12.12 -46.32 -5.42
N GLU A 932 12.81 -45.37 -4.77
CA GLU A 932 14.00 -45.60 -3.94
C GLU A 932 13.70 -45.31 -2.45
N THR A 933 12.74 -44.45 -2.14
CA THR A 933 12.39 -44.01 -0.79
C THR A 933 10.92 -43.58 -0.74
N LEU A 934 10.13 -44.28 0.07
CA LEU A 934 8.70 -43.99 0.27
C LEU A 934 8.46 -43.48 1.69
N LEU A 935 7.72 -42.39 1.84
CA LEU A 935 7.31 -41.91 3.16
C LEU A 935 6.31 -42.88 3.81
N PRO A 936 6.51 -43.27 5.09
CA PRO A 936 5.52 -44.00 5.87
C PRO A 936 4.13 -43.30 5.91
N PRO A 937 3.07 -44.07 6.21
CA PRO A 937 1.79 -43.55 6.67
C PRO A 937 1.95 -42.44 7.72
N TYR A 938 1.10 -41.41 7.65
CA TYR A 938 1.27 -40.17 8.43
C TYR A 938 1.38 -40.40 9.95
N ASP A 939 0.65 -41.37 10.47
CA ASP A 939 0.62 -41.80 11.87
C ASP A 939 1.92 -42.50 12.31
N GLU A 940 2.65 -43.13 11.40
CA GLU A 940 3.91 -43.82 11.67
C GLU A 940 5.16 -42.92 11.47
N ARG A 941 5.03 -41.77 10.78
CA ARG A 941 6.19 -40.93 10.41
C ARG A 941 7.04 -40.52 11.62
N ALA A 942 6.40 -40.13 12.72
CA ALA A 942 7.06 -39.68 13.94
C ALA A 942 7.89 -40.77 14.65
N SER A 943 7.61 -42.06 14.40
CA SER A 943 8.33 -43.20 15.00
C SER A 943 9.31 -43.87 14.04
N LYS A 944 9.12 -43.71 12.72
CA LYS A 944 9.94 -44.37 11.68
C LYS A 944 10.95 -43.46 10.97
N ILE A 945 10.83 -42.13 11.08
CA ILE A 945 11.73 -41.18 10.41
C ILE A 945 12.66 -40.53 11.43
N ASN A 946 13.97 -40.78 11.31
CA ASN A 946 14.97 -40.12 12.14
C ASN A 946 15.23 -38.69 11.65
N THR A 947 14.61 -37.70 12.29
CA THR A 947 14.80 -36.28 11.96
C THR A 947 16.16 -35.73 12.34
N ASP A 948 16.92 -36.39 13.22
CA ASP A 948 18.22 -35.89 13.68
C ASP A 948 19.27 -35.89 12.56
N LEU A 949 19.04 -36.65 11.48
CA LEU A 949 19.83 -36.66 10.25
C LEU A 949 19.71 -35.36 9.42
N LEU A 950 18.90 -34.39 9.85
CA LEU A 950 18.76 -33.06 9.24
C LEU A 950 19.81 -32.06 9.78
N GLU A 951 21.07 -32.48 9.87
CA GLU A 951 22.16 -31.69 10.47
C GLU A 951 22.51 -30.41 9.68
N ASP A 952 22.23 -30.42 8.38
CA ASP A 952 22.51 -29.34 7.43
C ASP A 952 21.90 -27.98 7.89
N PRO A 953 22.67 -26.86 7.87
CA PRO A 953 22.14 -25.54 8.22
C PRO A 953 20.91 -25.13 7.39
N LYS A 954 20.85 -25.55 6.12
CA LYS A 954 19.70 -25.32 5.22
C LYS A 954 18.42 -26.03 5.67
N SER A 955 18.54 -27.21 6.30
CA SER A 955 17.39 -27.91 6.88
C SER A 955 16.82 -27.13 8.06
N HIS A 956 17.71 -26.58 8.90
CA HIS A 956 17.33 -25.72 10.02
C HIS A 956 16.67 -24.41 9.57
N ASP A 957 17.22 -23.73 8.54
CA ASP A 957 16.61 -22.52 7.94
C ASP A 957 15.16 -22.76 7.49
N ILE A 958 14.91 -23.89 6.79
CA ILE A 958 13.56 -24.27 6.34
C ILE A 958 12.69 -24.58 7.55
N VAL A 959 13.14 -25.39 8.50
CA VAL A 959 12.34 -25.74 9.70
C VAL A 959 11.97 -24.50 10.51
N MET A 960 12.87 -23.53 10.70
CA MET A 960 12.56 -22.26 11.37
C MET A 960 11.49 -21.46 10.60
N MET A 961 11.54 -21.46 9.26
CA MET A 961 10.49 -20.84 8.44
C MET A 961 9.14 -21.53 8.68
N LEU A 962 9.08 -22.87 8.59
CA LEU A 962 7.86 -23.64 8.84
C LEU A 962 7.32 -23.38 10.25
N ALA A 963 8.19 -23.39 11.26
CA ALA A 963 7.85 -23.18 12.66
C ALA A 963 7.21 -21.80 12.92
N SER A 964 7.57 -20.78 12.13
CA SER A 964 7.05 -19.41 12.24
C SER A 964 5.64 -19.22 11.65
N TYR A 965 5.14 -20.16 10.84
CA TYR A 965 3.87 -19.97 10.10
C TYR A 965 2.64 -19.70 11.00
N PRO A 966 2.45 -20.34 12.17
CA PRO A 966 1.36 -19.99 13.09
C PRO A 966 1.44 -18.53 13.58
N ASP A 967 2.64 -18.00 13.82
CA ASP A 967 2.85 -16.59 14.15
C ASP A 967 2.55 -15.68 12.95
N VAL A 968 2.90 -16.08 11.73
CA VAL A 968 2.54 -15.37 10.50
C VAL A 968 1.02 -15.29 10.31
N VAL A 969 0.28 -16.37 10.58
CA VAL A 969 -1.20 -16.36 10.55
C VAL A 969 -1.76 -15.43 11.65
N ARG A 970 -1.25 -15.50 12.88
CA ARG A 970 -1.62 -14.57 13.97
C ARG A 970 -1.35 -13.10 13.60
N MET A 971 -0.21 -12.82 12.96
CA MET A 971 0.12 -11.49 12.45
C MET A 971 -0.80 -11.05 11.32
N ALA A 972 -1.16 -11.94 10.40
CA ALA A 972 -2.10 -11.64 9.31
C ALA A 972 -3.49 -11.27 9.84
N VAL A 973 -3.98 -11.91 10.90
CA VAL A 973 -5.25 -11.54 11.57
C VAL A 973 -5.18 -10.13 12.17
N LYS A 974 -4.03 -9.75 12.73
CA LYS A 974 -3.81 -8.43 13.33
C LYS A 974 -3.63 -7.32 12.30
N ALA A 975 -2.93 -7.61 11.20
CA ALA A 975 -2.63 -6.66 10.13
C ALA A 975 -3.81 -6.51 9.14
N GLN A 976 -4.53 -7.61 8.88
CA GLN A 976 -5.55 -7.73 7.84
C GLN A 976 -4.99 -7.34 6.46
N GLU A 977 -3.78 -7.85 6.17
CA GLU A 977 -2.99 -7.60 4.95
C GLU A 977 -2.60 -8.94 4.30
N PRO A 978 -3.07 -9.25 3.07
CA PRO A 978 -2.66 -10.44 2.32
C PRO A 978 -1.15 -10.58 2.16
N SER A 979 -0.45 -9.46 1.99
CA SER A 979 1.00 -9.39 1.83
C SER A 979 1.78 -10.01 3.00
N THR A 980 1.18 -10.13 4.18
CA THR A 980 1.76 -10.86 5.31
C THR A 980 2.01 -12.34 4.96
N ILE A 981 1.03 -12.98 4.32
CA ILE A 981 1.12 -14.39 3.89
C ILE A 981 1.94 -14.50 2.60
N VAL A 982 1.76 -13.59 1.64
CA VAL A 982 2.54 -13.61 0.38
C VAL A 982 4.05 -13.47 0.64
N THR A 983 4.46 -12.55 1.52
CA THR A 983 5.86 -12.38 1.94
C THR A 983 6.43 -13.65 2.57
N PHE A 984 5.61 -14.39 3.33
CA PHE A 984 6.01 -15.67 3.90
C PHE A 984 6.18 -16.74 2.83
N CYS A 985 5.25 -16.84 1.87
CA CYS A 985 5.34 -17.78 0.74
C CYS A 985 6.64 -17.58 -0.05
N PHE A 986 6.99 -16.35 -0.44
CA PHE A 986 8.24 -16.09 -1.16
C PHE A 986 9.48 -16.45 -0.34
N LYS A 987 9.54 -16.04 0.94
CA LYS A 987 10.64 -16.40 1.84
C LYS A 987 10.83 -17.91 1.98
N LEU A 988 9.74 -18.67 2.10
CA LEU A 988 9.78 -20.13 2.16
C LEU A 988 10.27 -20.73 0.82
N CYS A 989 9.73 -20.27 -0.32
CA CYS A 989 10.14 -20.71 -1.65
C CYS A 989 11.62 -20.42 -1.95
N HIS A 990 12.14 -19.28 -1.52
CA HIS A 990 13.56 -18.95 -1.65
C HIS A 990 14.44 -19.82 -0.74
N ALA A 991 14.04 -20.06 0.51
CA ALA A 991 14.76 -20.95 1.42
C ALA A 991 14.89 -22.36 0.82
N ILE A 992 13.77 -22.91 0.34
CA ILE A 992 13.68 -24.21 -0.36
C ILE A 992 14.55 -24.22 -1.62
N SER A 993 14.47 -23.17 -2.45
CA SER A 993 15.28 -23.05 -3.67
C SER A 993 16.78 -23.03 -3.37
N SER A 994 17.20 -22.26 -2.35
CA SER A 994 18.60 -22.17 -1.90
C SER A 994 19.14 -23.44 -1.25
N ALA A 995 18.26 -24.36 -0.87
CA ALA A 995 18.60 -25.65 -0.29
C ALA A 995 18.59 -26.78 -1.33
N TRP A 996 18.01 -26.57 -2.52
CA TRP A 996 17.66 -27.64 -3.45
C TRP A 996 18.85 -28.42 -4.00
N GLU A 997 19.99 -27.76 -4.18
CA GLU A 997 21.23 -28.38 -4.68
C GLU A 997 22.07 -29.01 -3.55
N VAL A 998 21.74 -28.70 -2.28
CA VAL A 998 22.46 -29.19 -1.09
C VAL A 998 21.74 -30.37 -0.45
N LEU A 999 20.43 -30.26 -0.24
CA LEU A 999 19.59 -31.25 0.43
C LEU A 999 19.06 -32.31 -0.56
N ILE A 1000 19.97 -32.95 -1.28
CA ILE A 1000 19.62 -33.95 -2.30
C ILE A 1000 18.93 -35.15 -1.61
N VAL A 1001 17.75 -35.53 -2.13
CA VAL A 1001 16.99 -36.71 -1.69
C VAL A 1001 17.44 -37.95 -2.46
N LYS A 1002 17.37 -37.91 -3.80
CA LYS A 1002 17.66 -39.05 -4.67
C LYS A 1002 19.14 -39.44 -4.61
N GLY A 1003 19.44 -40.72 -4.41
CA GLY A 1003 20.82 -41.23 -4.31
C GLY A 1003 21.53 -40.92 -2.97
N SER A 1004 20.86 -40.28 -2.01
CA SER A 1004 21.35 -40.20 -0.63
C SER A 1004 21.16 -41.55 0.10
N ALA A 1005 21.85 -41.73 1.23
CA ALA A 1005 21.61 -42.89 2.11
C ALA A 1005 20.13 -42.95 2.53
N PRO A 1006 19.49 -44.15 2.62
CA PRO A 1006 18.04 -44.29 2.76
C PRO A 1006 17.41 -43.45 3.87
N ASP A 1007 17.97 -43.47 5.08
CA ASP A 1007 17.41 -42.74 6.23
C ASP A 1007 17.55 -41.20 6.07
N VAL A 1008 18.65 -40.75 5.44
CA VAL A 1008 18.89 -39.32 5.13
C VAL A 1008 17.95 -38.85 4.02
N ALA A 1009 17.76 -39.68 2.98
CA ALA A 1009 16.79 -39.44 1.91
C ALA A 1009 15.37 -39.33 2.49
N LEU A 1010 15.02 -40.23 3.42
CA LEU A 1010 13.71 -40.26 4.08
C LEU A 1010 13.48 -39.01 4.96
N ALA A 1011 14.48 -38.60 5.75
CA ALA A 1011 14.40 -37.39 6.58
C ALA A 1011 14.28 -36.11 5.73
N ARG A 1012 15.08 -35.96 4.67
CA ARG A 1012 15.01 -34.82 3.75
C ARG A 1012 13.70 -34.79 2.96
N LEU A 1013 13.21 -35.95 2.54
CA LEU A 1013 11.92 -36.06 1.86
C LEU A 1013 10.76 -35.68 2.81
N TYR A 1014 10.84 -36.03 4.09
CA TYR A 1014 9.85 -35.64 5.08
C TYR A 1014 9.83 -34.12 5.31
N LEU A 1015 11.00 -33.49 5.42
CA LEU A 1015 11.13 -32.03 5.46
C LEU A 1015 10.45 -31.35 4.26
N TYR A 1016 10.70 -31.84 3.04
CA TYR A 1016 10.06 -31.29 1.84
C TYR A 1016 8.55 -31.57 1.75
N SER A 1017 8.07 -32.71 2.27
CA SER A 1017 6.64 -33.03 2.39
C SER A 1017 5.94 -32.01 3.29
N CYS A 1018 6.47 -31.78 4.50
CA CYS A 1018 5.96 -30.75 5.42
C CYS A 1018 6.06 -29.34 4.83
N ALA A 1019 7.12 -29.02 4.09
CA ALA A 1019 7.28 -27.71 3.45
C ALA A 1019 6.23 -27.46 2.34
N ARG A 1020 5.90 -28.49 1.56
CA ARG A 1020 4.77 -28.46 0.60
C ARG A 1020 3.47 -28.19 1.34
N ASP A 1021 3.19 -28.92 2.40
CA ASP A 1021 1.91 -28.87 3.11
C ASP A 1021 1.67 -27.49 3.77
N VAL A 1022 2.72 -26.86 4.29
CA VAL A 1022 2.65 -25.47 4.81
C VAL A 1022 2.45 -24.46 3.67
N LEU A 1023 3.17 -24.58 2.55
CA LEU A 1023 2.96 -23.72 1.38
C LEU A 1023 1.54 -23.88 0.81
N ASN A 1024 1.02 -25.10 0.79
CA ASN A 1024 -0.34 -25.44 0.37
C ASN A 1024 -1.39 -24.74 1.26
N SER A 1025 -1.22 -24.78 2.59
CA SER A 1025 -2.05 -24.04 3.53
C SER A 1025 -2.00 -22.52 3.29
N ALA A 1026 -0.81 -21.96 3.12
CA ALA A 1026 -0.61 -20.53 2.93
C ALA A 1026 -1.24 -20.01 1.63
N LEU A 1027 -1.10 -20.76 0.53
CA LEU A 1027 -1.74 -20.45 -0.76
C LEU A 1027 -3.28 -20.55 -0.67
N LYS A 1028 -3.81 -21.53 0.06
CA LYS A 1028 -5.27 -21.65 0.28
C LYS A 1028 -5.85 -20.47 1.06
N LEU A 1029 -5.13 -19.89 2.02
CA LEU A 1029 -5.57 -18.64 2.68
C LEU A 1029 -5.76 -17.50 1.67
N LEU A 1030 -4.87 -17.41 0.66
CA LEU A 1030 -4.91 -16.45 -0.44
C LEU A 1030 -5.93 -16.81 -1.56
N SER A 1031 -6.76 -17.83 -1.36
CA SER A 1031 -7.72 -18.35 -2.35
C SER A 1031 -7.06 -18.86 -3.65
N VAL A 1032 -5.83 -19.37 -3.54
CA VAL A 1032 -5.09 -20.02 -4.63
C VAL A 1032 -5.21 -21.54 -4.51
N THR A 1033 -5.48 -22.24 -5.61
CA THR A 1033 -5.43 -23.70 -5.69
C THR A 1033 -3.98 -24.14 -5.94
N PRO A 1034 -3.32 -24.84 -5.01
CA PRO A 1034 -1.94 -25.31 -5.23
C PRO A 1034 -1.93 -26.47 -6.22
N LEU A 1035 -1.08 -26.40 -7.24
CA LEU A 1035 -1.00 -27.40 -8.32
C LEU A 1035 0.03 -28.50 -8.00
N ASP A 1036 -0.26 -29.75 -8.39
CA ASP A 1036 0.68 -30.86 -8.27
C ASP A 1036 1.57 -31.05 -9.51
N ARG A 1037 1.14 -30.51 -10.65
CA ARG A 1037 1.84 -30.51 -11.95
C ARG A 1037 1.54 -29.19 -12.68
N MET A 1038 2.51 -28.69 -13.43
CA MET A 1038 2.45 -27.56 -14.37
C MET A 1038 3.54 -27.73 -15.44
#